data_AF-A0A538AGY6-F1
#
_entry.id   AF-A0A538AGY6-F1
#
_cell.length_a   1.000
_cell.length_b   1.000
_cell.length_c   1.000
_cell.angle_alpha   90.00
_cell.angle_beta   90.00
_cell.angle_gamma   90.00
#
_symmetry.space_group_name_H-M   'P 1'
#
loop_
_entity.id
_entity.type
_entity.pdbx_description
1 polymer ?
#
loop_
_entity_poly.entity_id
_entity_poly.type
_entity_poly.pdbx_seq_one_letter_code
_entity_poly.pdbx_strand_id
1 'polypeptide(L)'
;MRFLSRRRVADAASVVLAGALLNAAVFESLRTSTENLALFAAAAIAAEAMQRAHDELLPDALEGERFALTSPIHVAAMIVAGPWVAAAVAGWSAVAIGPFRGGTPLPLLRRGGALAAAALAGGFAFQLAGGAIGHLRLPDDLMPAVVAGIVYVTARTLLEGLVARRPALPDLITSSAAIGLGVVLAFAALRQVWLAITLVPVLLLIERLYSRVVALRREMASALETFANIVDERDPSTYGHSLRVARHVHDLARALGLPATEVQRLWWAGRLHDLGKVAVDAAVLRKPGKLSPAEWGTVWRAPRLSARLLQRFRFAAQQAQAVEYQRERYNGGGYYRVNQENIPLAAHFLILADAYDAMTTEKPFRRRLTREEALQEIERGSGTQFHPVIAKAFVALQRRQDPADVVSLEDLAAIRDASVPPRPSVAGPAVASHRAELVALAGGGLCLVGLGTGLTPLAAAGAVVALTGLKLWHLTRRRAARFGVALDNAVRVPGDQGHIFGSVVDAVEQAWALGYAALVKWQDESSAGVIELERGGEAPSETSLVSWLLREAESGAEVAVDDGRELPGTGAAVAIPLRRENSALVGFLVLCGPDQPPAHVVPALESRLGPLGVAFGEAPEAVVVRQQPPREKSERKLDRGRRPQARTLEA
;
A
#
# COMPACT_ATOMS: atom_id res chain seq x y z
N MET A 1 -19.97 -25.31 17.43
CA MET A 1 -18.67 -26.02 17.22
C MET A 1 -18.46 -26.69 15.85
N ARG A 2 -19.48 -27.07 15.04
CA ARG A 2 -19.27 -27.85 13.80
C ARG A 2 -18.92 -27.08 12.50
N PHE A 3 -18.95 -25.74 12.48
CA PHE A 3 -18.69 -24.95 11.25
C PHE A 3 -17.21 -24.64 10.96
N LEU A 4 -16.32 -24.79 11.95
CA LEU A 4 -14.89 -24.47 11.81
C LEU A 4 -14.07 -25.57 11.09
N SER A 5 -14.63 -26.79 10.94
CA SER A 5 -13.93 -27.91 10.29
C SER A 5 -13.92 -27.82 8.77
N ARG A 6 -15.07 -27.54 8.13
CA ARG A 6 -15.18 -27.50 6.65
C ARG A 6 -14.23 -26.50 6.00
N ARG A 7 -14.01 -25.32 6.61
CA ARG A 7 -13.05 -24.32 6.11
C ARG A 7 -11.61 -24.85 6.14
N ARG A 8 -11.17 -25.41 7.27
CA ARG A 8 -9.82 -26.01 7.39
C ARG A 8 -9.60 -27.17 6.42
N VAL A 9 -10.62 -28.00 6.19
CA VAL A 9 -10.55 -29.10 5.21
C VAL A 9 -10.44 -28.56 3.77
N ALA A 10 -11.22 -27.54 3.41
CA ALA A 10 -11.13 -26.91 2.08
C ALA A 10 -9.78 -26.20 1.85
N ASP A 11 -9.31 -25.42 2.84
CA ASP A 11 -8.01 -24.75 2.76
C ASP A 11 -6.86 -25.81 2.67
N ALA A 12 -6.91 -26.91 3.43
CA ALA A 12 -5.93 -28.00 3.33
C ALA A 12 -5.99 -28.73 1.98
N ALA A 13 -7.19 -29.05 1.47
CA ALA A 13 -7.36 -29.69 0.16
C ALA A 13 -6.82 -28.80 -0.98
N SER A 14 -7.02 -27.48 -0.90
CA SER A 14 -6.47 -26.53 -1.90
C SER A 14 -4.93 -26.54 -1.94
N VAL A 15 -4.28 -26.73 -0.79
CA VAL A 15 -2.82 -26.79 -0.69
C VAL A 15 -2.28 -28.13 -1.20
N VAL A 16 -2.96 -29.25 -0.88
CA VAL A 16 -2.59 -30.57 -1.40
C VAL A 16 -2.72 -30.60 -2.93
N LEU A 17 -3.82 -30.05 -3.47
CA LEU A 17 -4.03 -29.93 -4.91
C LEU A 17 -2.96 -29.05 -5.58
N ALA A 18 -2.63 -27.89 -4.97
CA ALA A 18 -1.58 -27.02 -5.47
C ALA A 18 -0.19 -27.71 -5.45
N GLY A 19 0.17 -28.40 -4.36
CA GLY A 19 1.42 -29.15 -4.27
C GLY A 19 1.49 -30.31 -5.28
N ALA A 20 0.40 -31.04 -5.47
CA ALA A 20 0.30 -32.09 -6.49
C ALA A 20 0.49 -31.52 -7.91
N LEU A 21 -0.17 -30.39 -8.22
CA LEU A 21 -0.04 -29.71 -9.50
C LEU A 21 1.39 -29.22 -9.77
N LEU A 22 2.02 -28.59 -8.78
CA LEU A 22 3.40 -28.10 -8.85
C LEU A 22 4.42 -29.22 -9.09
N ASN A 23 4.21 -30.38 -8.45
CA ASN A 23 5.06 -31.56 -8.64
C ASN A 23 4.82 -32.23 -10.00
N ALA A 24 3.56 -32.38 -10.42
CA ALA A 24 3.20 -32.93 -11.73
C ALA A 24 3.77 -32.08 -12.87
N ALA A 25 3.68 -30.74 -12.76
CA ALA A 25 4.24 -29.83 -13.73
C ALA A 25 5.77 -29.97 -13.86
N VAL A 26 6.51 -30.07 -12.76
CA VAL A 26 7.97 -30.32 -12.82
C VAL A 26 8.28 -31.70 -13.40
N PHE A 27 7.59 -32.75 -12.96
CA PHE A 27 7.82 -34.10 -13.46
C PHE A 27 7.64 -34.21 -14.98
N GLU A 28 6.56 -33.65 -15.53
CA GLU A 28 6.31 -33.68 -16.96
C GLU A 28 7.20 -32.69 -17.74
N SER A 29 7.62 -31.59 -17.12
CA SER A 29 8.64 -30.68 -17.68
C SER A 29 10.00 -31.36 -17.86
N LEU A 30 10.42 -32.16 -16.87
CA LEU A 30 11.68 -32.93 -16.94
C LEU A 30 11.66 -34.02 -18.02
N ARG A 31 10.48 -34.49 -18.44
CA ARG A 31 10.30 -35.43 -19.55
C ARG A 31 10.25 -34.76 -20.92
N THR A 32 9.97 -33.46 -20.98
CA THR A 32 9.72 -32.73 -22.24
C THR A 32 10.87 -31.81 -22.62
N SER A 33 11.36 -30.94 -21.72
CA SER A 33 12.51 -30.08 -22.00
C SER A 33 13.16 -29.54 -20.72
N THR A 34 14.27 -30.17 -20.31
CA THR A 34 15.08 -29.75 -19.15
C THR A 34 15.77 -28.39 -19.38
N GLU A 35 16.25 -28.14 -20.59
CA GLU A 35 16.97 -26.90 -20.95
C GLU A 35 16.05 -25.68 -20.88
N ASN A 36 14.89 -25.73 -21.55
CA ASN A 36 13.91 -24.65 -21.51
C ASN A 36 13.36 -24.43 -20.10
N LEU A 37 13.09 -25.50 -19.34
CA LEU A 37 12.68 -25.40 -17.94
C LEU A 37 13.70 -24.60 -17.12
N ALA A 38 15.00 -24.87 -17.29
CA ALA A 38 16.05 -24.17 -16.57
C ALA A 38 16.14 -22.68 -16.99
N LEU A 39 16.13 -22.37 -18.29
CA LEU A 39 16.19 -21.00 -18.81
C LEU A 39 15.01 -20.14 -18.34
N PHE A 40 13.77 -20.63 -18.50
CA PHE A 40 12.59 -19.89 -18.09
C PHE A 40 12.45 -19.80 -16.57
N ALA A 41 12.90 -20.80 -15.81
CA ALA A 41 12.97 -20.71 -14.35
C ALA A 41 13.98 -19.65 -13.89
N ALA A 42 15.15 -19.55 -14.53
CA ALA A 42 16.13 -18.51 -14.23
C ALA A 42 15.55 -17.10 -14.45
N ALA A 43 14.90 -16.90 -15.60
CA ALA A 43 14.26 -15.63 -15.95
C ALA A 43 13.12 -15.28 -14.97
N ALA A 44 12.24 -16.23 -14.66
CA ALA A 44 11.11 -15.99 -13.76
C ALA A 44 11.56 -15.72 -12.33
N ILE A 45 12.61 -16.40 -11.84
CA ILE A 45 13.19 -16.14 -10.52
C ILE A 45 13.84 -14.74 -10.50
N ALA A 46 14.55 -14.33 -11.54
CA ALA A 46 15.15 -12.99 -11.61
C ALA A 46 14.08 -11.88 -11.64
N ALA A 47 13.03 -12.04 -12.44
CA ALA A 47 11.89 -11.12 -12.52
C ALA A 47 11.13 -11.03 -11.20
N GLU A 48 10.66 -12.16 -10.66
CA GLU A 48 9.94 -12.17 -9.38
C GLU A 48 10.84 -11.58 -8.27
N ALA A 49 12.14 -11.89 -8.20
CA ALA A 49 13.06 -11.35 -7.20
C ALA A 49 13.08 -9.82 -7.16
N MET A 50 13.04 -9.17 -8.31
CA MET A 50 13.12 -7.70 -8.42
C MET A 50 11.82 -6.97 -8.04
N GLN A 51 10.66 -7.64 -8.09
CA GLN A 51 9.36 -6.99 -7.88
C GLN A 51 9.14 -6.45 -6.46
N ARG A 52 9.59 -7.17 -5.42
CA ARG A 52 9.19 -6.87 -4.02
C ARG A 52 9.90 -5.67 -3.39
N ALA A 53 10.90 -5.06 -4.03
CA ALA A 53 11.57 -3.87 -3.51
C ALA A 53 10.68 -2.59 -3.45
N HIS A 54 9.37 -2.71 -3.73
CA HIS A 54 8.37 -1.63 -3.79
C HIS A 54 7.00 -2.00 -3.21
N ASP A 55 6.85 -3.18 -2.59
CA ASP A 55 5.55 -3.70 -2.14
C ASP A 55 5.15 -3.31 -0.72
N GLU A 56 6.10 -2.88 0.11
CA GLU A 56 5.93 -2.70 1.57
C GLU A 56 5.36 -1.33 1.99
N LEU A 57 4.84 -0.53 1.05
CA LEU A 57 4.53 0.90 1.25
C LEU A 57 3.13 1.36 0.77
N LEU A 58 2.09 0.52 0.82
CA LEU A 58 0.69 0.98 0.65
C LEU A 58 -0.38 0.11 1.34
N PRO A 59 -1.42 0.74 1.93
CA PRO A 59 -2.69 0.09 2.21
C PRO A 59 -3.56 -0.09 0.95
N ASP A 60 -3.74 -1.35 0.53
CA ASP A 60 -4.87 -2.04 -0.13
C ASP A 60 -5.96 -1.34 -1.02
N ALA A 61 -6.13 -0.02 -1.06
CA ALA A 61 -7.40 0.60 -1.47
C ALA A 61 -7.52 1.07 -2.94
N LEU A 62 -6.43 1.09 -3.73
CA LEU A 62 -6.40 1.83 -5.01
C LEU A 62 -5.70 1.14 -6.20
N GLU A 63 -5.52 -0.18 -6.18
CA GLU A 63 -4.71 -0.86 -7.20
C GLU A 63 -5.54 -1.71 -8.19
N GLY A 64 -5.48 -1.30 -9.46
CA GLY A 64 -5.70 -2.19 -10.59
C GLY A 64 -4.51 -3.16 -10.77
N GLU A 65 -4.64 -4.07 -11.73
CA GLU A 65 -3.65 -5.14 -11.93
C GLU A 65 -2.26 -4.58 -12.29
N ARG A 66 -1.25 -4.90 -11.47
CA ARG A 66 0.10 -4.37 -11.64
C ARG A 66 0.85 -5.09 -12.77
N PHE A 67 1.60 -4.34 -13.58
CA PHE A 67 2.53 -4.93 -14.56
C PHE A 67 3.64 -5.71 -13.85
N ALA A 68 3.79 -6.98 -14.20
CA ALA A 68 4.76 -7.91 -13.61
C ALA A 68 5.45 -8.71 -14.72
N LEU A 69 6.79 -8.64 -14.80
CA LEU A 69 7.58 -9.31 -15.85
C LEU A 69 7.47 -10.83 -15.87
N THR A 70 7.02 -11.44 -14.79
CA THR A 70 6.72 -12.87 -14.71
C THR A 70 5.65 -13.27 -15.74
N SER A 71 4.66 -12.42 -16.02
CA SER A 71 3.60 -12.75 -16.99
C SER A 71 4.10 -12.88 -18.44
N PRO A 72 4.89 -11.93 -19.01
CA PRO A 72 5.61 -12.13 -20.27
C PRO A 72 6.43 -13.43 -20.31
N ILE A 73 7.12 -13.77 -19.22
CA ILE A 73 7.97 -14.98 -19.14
C ILE A 73 7.11 -16.25 -19.19
N HIS A 74 5.94 -16.27 -18.55
CA HIS A 74 5.00 -17.41 -18.62
C HIS A 74 4.39 -17.56 -20.01
N VAL A 75 4.00 -16.45 -20.66
CA VAL A 75 3.51 -16.43 -22.05
C VAL A 75 4.59 -16.89 -23.04
N ALA A 76 5.85 -16.55 -22.80
CA ALA A 76 6.96 -17.09 -23.58
C ALA A 76 7.16 -18.59 -23.35
N ALA A 77 7.18 -19.04 -22.09
CA ALA A 77 7.37 -20.44 -21.74
C ALA A 77 6.29 -21.36 -22.34
N MET A 78 5.02 -20.92 -22.39
CA MET A 78 3.92 -21.74 -22.94
C MET A 78 4.01 -21.95 -24.45
N ILE A 79 4.50 -20.94 -25.20
CA ILE A 79 4.71 -21.02 -26.65
C ILE A 79 5.95 -21.85 -26.96
N VAL A 80 7.06 -21.58 -26.26
CA VAL A 80 8.37 -22.17 -26.55
C VAL A 80 8.49 -23.62 -26.05
N ALA A 81 7.99 -23.90 -24.85
CA ALA A 81 8.24 -25.14 -24.13
C ALA A 81 6.97 -25.87 -23.66
N GLY A 82 5.80 -25.29 -23.94
CA GLY A 82 4.51 -25.93 -23.72
C GLY A 82 3.88 -25.71 -22.33
N PRO A 83 2.66 -26.25 -22.13
CA PRO A 83 1.85 -25.97 -20.94
C PRO A 83 2.55 -26.35 -19.63
N TRP A 84 3.18 -27.53 -19.58
CA TRP A 84 3.78 -28.06 -18.35
C TRP A 84 5.01 -27.27 -17.89
N VAL A 85 5.88 -26.88 -18.83
CA VAL A 85 7.05 -26.04 -18.52
C VAL A 85 6.60 -24.66 -18.05
N ALA A 86 5.62 -24.05 -18.73
CA ALA A 86 5.04 -22.79 -18.28
C ALA A 86 4.44 -22.88 -16.88
N ALA A 87 3.72 -23.97 -16.57
CA ALA A 87 3.13 -24.21 -15.26
C ALA A 87 4.18 -24.44 -14.15
N ALA A 88 5.25 -25.18 -14.45
CA ALA A 88 6.36 -25.38 -13.52
C ALA A 88 7.06 -24.05 -13.22
N VAL A 89 7.37 -23.25 -14.25
CA VAL A 89 8.00 -21.93 -14.13
C VAL A 89 7.12 -20.95 -13.35
N ALA A 90 5.83 -20.84 -13.70
CA ALA A 90 4.89 -19.92 -13.07
C ALA A 90 4.59 -20.28 -11.61
N GLY A 91 4.49 -21.58 -11.32
CA GLY A 91 4.22 -22.05 -9.98
C GLY A 91 5.41 -22.00 -9.04
N TRP A 92 6.59 -22.47 -9.48
CA TRP A 92 7.76 -22.56 -8.62
C TRP A 92 8.51 -21.24 -8.46
N SER A 93 8.47 -20.30 -9.41
CA SER A 93 9.05 -18.96 -9.20
C SER A 93 8.41 -18.24 -8.01
N ALA A 94 7.08 -18.28 -7.90
CA ALA A 94 6.32 -17.71 -6.79
C ALA A 94 6.62 -18.40 -5.43
N VAL A 95 6.94 -19.70 -5.44
CA VAL A 95 7.30 -20.46 -4.24
C VAL A 95 8.76 -20.28 -3.85
N ALA A 96 9.70 -20.26 -4.81
CA ALA A 96 11.14 -20.28 -4.56
C ALA A 96 11.65 -19.05 -3.79
N ILE A 97 11.04 -17.89 -4.03
CA ILE A 97 11.48 -16.62 -3.43
C ILE A 97 10.73 -16.32 -2.12
N GLY A 98 9.54 -16.91 -1.94
CA GLY A 98 8.72 -16.73 -0.75
C GLY A 98 9.43 -16.96 0.60
N PRO A 99 10.26 -18.01 0.78
CA PRO A 99 11.01 -18.25 2.00
C PRO A 99 12.00 -17.15 2.38
N PHE A 100 12.62 -16.50 1.39
CA PHE A 100 13.52 -15.35 1.61
C PHE A 100 12.74 -14.14 2.11
N ARG A 101 11.50 -13.98 1.64
CA ARG A 101 10.54 -12.88 1.93
C ARG A 101 9.70 -13.09 3.19
N GLY A 102 10.18 -13.90 4.14
CA GLY A 102 9.44 -14.23 5.38
C GLY A 102 8.13 -15.01 5.19
N GLY A 103 7.74 -15.37 3.97
CA GLY A 103 6.46 -15.98 3.66
C GLY A 103 6.30 -17.36 4.29
N THR A 104 5.12 -17.63 4.87
CA THR A 104 4.75 -18.97 5.31
C THR A 104 4.52 -19.89 4.11
N PRO A 105 4.81 -21.21 4.19
CA PRO A 105 4.72 -22.09 3.02
C PRO A 105 3.29 -22.26 2.47
N LEU A 106 2.26 -22.10 3.32
CA LEU A 106 0.88 -22.40 2.95
C LEU A 106 0.28 -21.41 1.92
N PRO A 107 0.37 -20.08 2.08
CA PRO A 107 -0.11 -19.13 1.07
C PRO A 107 0.76 -19.15 -0.19
N LEU A 108 2.07 -19.38 -0.05
CA LEU A 108 3.00 -19.48 -1.19
C LEU A 108 2.62 -20.63 -2.12
N LEU A 109 2.37 -21.84 -1.58
CA LEU A 109 1.91 -22.98 -2.37
C LEU A 109 0.58 -22.70 -3.07
N ARG A 110 -0.36 -22.01 -2.40
CA ARG A 110 -1.65 -21.63 -3.02
C ARG A 110 -1.49 -20.64 -4.18
N ARG A 111 -0.63 -19.61 -4.03
CA ARG A 111 -0.31 -18.66 -5.12
C ARG A 111 0.39 -19.38 -6.28
N GLY A 112 1.38 -20.22 -5.98
CA GLY A 112 2.06 -21.05 -6.99
C GLY A 112 1.11 -21.98 -7.75
N GLY A 113 0.20 -22.66 -7.03
CA GLY A 113 -0.82 -23.50 -7.67
C GLY A 113 -1.79 -22.73 -8.58
N ALA A 114 -2.21 -21.54 -8.17
CA ALA A 114 -3.05 -20.66 -9.00
C ALA A 114 -2.33 -20.22 -10.29
N LEU A 115 -1.07 -19.79 -10.18
CA LEU A 115 -0.25 -19.38 -11.32
C LEU A 115 0.07 -20.55 -12.26
N ALA A 116 0.36 -21.74 -11.72
CA ALA A 116 0.56 -22.96 -12.50
C ALA A 116 -0.71 -23.36 -13.26
N ALA A 117 -1.88 -23.32 -12.62
CA ALA A 117 -3.15 -23.62 -13.27
C ALA A 117 -3.51 -22.61 -14.38
N ALA A 118 -3.25 -21.32 -14.17
CA ALA A 118 -3.43 -20.29 -15.19
C ALA A 118 -2.50 -20.52 -16.40
N ALA A 119 -1.23 -20.86 -16.15
CA ALA A 119 -0.25 -21.16 -17.20
C ALA A 119 -0.61 -22.42 -18.01
N LEU A 120 -1.14 -23.47 -17.37
CA LEU A 120 -1.72 -24.62 -18.08
C LEU A 120 -2.90 -24.20 -18.97
N ALA A 121 -3.84 -23.40 -18.45
CA ALA A 121 -4.99 -22.95 -19.23
C ALA A 121 -4.58 -22.16 -20.48
N GLY A 122 -3.63 -21.22 -20.35
CA GLY A 122 -3.06 -20.49 -21.49
C GLY A 122 -2.32 -21.40 -22.47
N GLY A 123 -1.49 -22.31 -21.99
CA GLY A 123 -0.73 -23.24 -22.83
C GLY A 123 -1.61 -24.22 -23.61
N PHE A 124 -2.65 -24.79 -22.99
CA PHE A 124 -3.60 -25.64 -23.72
C PHE A 124 -4.46 -24.81 -24.69
N ALA A 125 -4.80 -23.56 -24.36
CA ALA A 125 -5.50 -22.68 -25.27
C ALA A 125 -4.66 -22.33 -26.51
N PHE A 126 -3.33 -22.17 -26.38
CA PHE A 126 -2.41 -22.03 -27.53
C PHE A 126 -2.55 -23.21 -28.51
N GLN A 127 -2.48 -24.45 -28.00
CA GLN A 127 -2.59 -25.66 -28.81
C GLN A 127 -3.97 -25.82 -29.44
N LEU A 128 -5.05 -25.59 -28.67
CA LEU A 128 -6.43 -25.70 -29.15
C LEU A 128 -6.77 -24.63 -30.21
N ALA A 129 -6.12 -23.47 -30.17
CA ALA A 129 -6.23 -22.44 -31.20
C ALA A 129 -5.41 -22.74 -32.47
N GLY A 130 -4.64 -23.84 -32.50
CA GLY A 130 -3.83 -24.28 -33.64
C GLY A 130 -2.33 -24.00 -33.54
N GLY A 131 -1.85 -23.41 -32.44
CA GLY A 131 -0.44 -23.09 -32.24
C GLY A 131 0.43 -24.33 -31.95
N ALA A 132 1.59 -24.41 -32.60
CA ALA A 132 2.55 -25.50 -32.42
C ALA A 132 3.61 -25.15 -31.35
N ILE A 133 3.79 -26.01 -30.33
CA ILE A 133 4.82 -25.80 -29.30
C ILE A 133 6.21 -25.79 -29.93
N GLY A 134 7.07 -24.87 -29.51
CA GLY A 134 8.43 -24.74 -30.01
C GLY A 134 8.51 -24.10 -31.40
N HIS A 135 7.43 -23.48 -31.87
CA HIS A 135 7.33 -22.90 -33.21
C HIS A 135 6.43 -21.65 -33.16
N LEU A 136 6.81 -20.62 -33.94
CA LEU A 136 6.09 -19.35 -34.00
C LEU A 136 6.42 -18.65 -35.33
N ARG A 137 5.58 -18.84 -36.34
CA ARG A 137 5.62 -18.10 -37.61
C ARG A 137 4.61 -16.96 -37.54
N LEU A 138 5.11 -15.74 -37.43
CA LEU A 138 4.28 -14.54 -37.59
C LEU A 138 4.16 -14.22 -39.09
N PRO A 139 2.96 -13.85 -39.59
CA PRO A 139 1.75 -13.52 -38.83
C PRO A 139 0.84 -14.72 -38.45
N ASP A 140 1.04 -15.88 -39.07
CA ASP A 140 0.10 -17.03 -39.00
C ASP A 140 -0.25 -17.46 -37.57
N ASP A 141 0.74 -17.60 -36.69
CA ASP A 141 0.58 -18.02 -35.29
C ASP A 141 0.22 -16.88 -34.31
N LEU A 142 -0.05 -15.66 -34.81
CA LEU A 142 -0.40 -14.52 -33.97
C LEU A 142 -1.71 -14.75 -33.19
N MET A 143 -2.72 -15.32 -33.84
CA MET A 143 -4.03 -15.55 -33.20
C MET A 143 -3.96 -16.61 -32.07
N PRO A 144 -3.35 -17.80 -32.27
CA PRO A 144 -3.07 -18.72 -31.17
C PRO A 144 -2.35 -18.07 -29.99
N ALA A 145 -1.33 -17.26 -30.24
CA ALA A 145 -0.55 -16.59 -29.19
C ALA A 145 -1.37 -15.55 -28.41
N VAL A 146 -2.25 -14.79 -29.08
CA VAL A 146 -3.16 -13.84 -28.43
C VAL A 146 -4.22 -14.58 -27.59
N VAL A 147 -4.81 -15.65 -28.11
CA VAL A 147 -5.79 -16.48 -27.36
C VAL A 147 -5.15 -17.06 -26.10
N ALA A 148 -3.94 -17.63 -26.22
CA ALA A 148 -3.17 -18.15 -25.08
C ALA A 148 -2.95 -17.09 -24.00
N GLY A 149 -2.54 -15.89 -24.41
CA GLY A 149 -2.34 -14.74 -23.52
C GLY A 149 -3.61 -14.29 -22.80
N ILE A 150 -4.74 -14.15 -23.53
CA ILE A 150 -6.02 -13.74 -22.96
C ILE A 150 -6.53 -14.78 -21.95
N VAL A 151 -6.45 -16.07 -22.29
CA VAL A 151 -6.86 -17.16 -21.39
C VAL A 151 -5.97 -17.20 -20.15
N TYR A 152 -4.64 -17.09 -20.32
CA TYR A 152 -3.68 -17.05 -19.22
C TYR A 152 -3.98 -15.91 -18.24
N VAL A 153 -4.11 -14.68 -18.73
CA VAL A 153 -4.40 -13.51 -17.89
C VAL A 153 -5.74 -13.67 -17.20
N THR A 154 -6.81 -13.98 -17.94
CA THR A 154 -8.15 -14.17 -17.37
C THR A 154 -8.16 -15.23 -16.27
N ALA A 155 -7.54 -16.38 -16.52
CA ALA A 155 -7.43 -17.45 -15.53
C ALA A 155 -6.58 -17.03 -14.32
N ARG A 156 -5.47 -16.31 -14.54
CA ARG A 156 -4.63 -15.77 -13.47
C ARG A 156 -5.41 -14.82 -12.57
N THR A 157 -6.05 -13.78 -13.12
CA THR A 157 -6.74 -12.76 -12.32
C THR A 157 -7.89 -13.37 -11.51
N LEU A 158 -8.64 -14.31 -12.10
CA LEU A 158 -9.72 -15.03 -11.41
C LEU A 158 -9.19 -15.95 -10.30
N LEU A 159 -8.11 -16.70 -10.54
CA LEU A 159 -7.54 -17.63 -9.55
C LEU A 159 -6.79 -16.90 -8.43
N GLU A 160 -6.02 -15.84 -8.73
CA GLU A 160 -5.39 -14.99 -7.72
C GLU A 160 -6.47 -14.25 -6.90
N GLY A 161 -7.53 -13.73 -7.55
CA GLY A 161 -8.69 -13.15 -6.86
C GLY A 161 -9.43 -14.14 -5.95
N LEU A 162 -9.60 -15.40 -6.38
CA LEU A 162 -10.16 -16.47 -5.56
C LEU A 162 -9.28 -16.83 -4.35
N VAL A 163 -7.95 -16.89 -4.55
CA VAL A 163 -6.98 -17.16 -3.47
C VAL A 163 -6.95 -16.01 -2.45
N ALA A 164 -6.95 -14.76 -2.93
CA ALA A 164 -7.00 -13.54 -2.12
C ALA A 164 -8.39 -13.22 -1.54
N ARG A 165 -9.44 -13.91 -2.03
CA ARG A 165 -10.87 -13.67 -1.70
C ARG A 165 -11.33 -12.23 -2.00
N ARG A 166 -10.85 -11.66 -3.10
CA ARG A 166 -11.24 -10.33 -3.61
C ARG A 166 -11.62 -10.44 -5.09
N PRO A 167 -12.73 -9.85 -5.54
CA PRO A 167 -13.03 -9.77 -6.97
C PRO A 167 -12.00 -8.87 -7.65
N ALA A 168 -11.41 -9.35 -8.74
CA ALA A 168 -10.47 -8.61 -9.57
C ALA A 168 -10.86 -8.78 -11.04
N LEU A 169 -10.74 -7.70 -11.81
CA LEU A 169 -10.85 -7.71 -13.26
C LEU A 169 -9.46 -7.45 -13.85
N PRO A 170 -9.10 -8.10 -14.97
CA PRO A 170 -7.80 -7.89 -15.61
C PRO A 170 -7.69 -6.45 -16.14
N ASP A 171 -6.55 -5.81 -15.97
CA ASP A 171 -6.29 -4.51 -16.59
C ASP A 171 -5.89 -4.75 -18.05
N LEU A 172 -6.82 -4.56 -18.97
CA LEU A 172 -6.64 -4.83 -20.40
C LEU A 172 -5.39 -4.15 -21.01
N ILE A 173 -5.01 -2.96 -20.54
CA ILE A 173 -3.82 -2.26 -21.06
C ILE A 173 -2.55 -2.97 -20.58
N THR A 174 -2.43 -3.18 -19.27
CA THR A 174 -1.30 -3.89 -18.65
C THR A 174 -1.19 -5.33 -19.16
N SER A 175 -2.32 -6.01 -19.33
CA SER A 175 -2.45 -7.38 -19.86
C SER A 175 -1.98 -7.48 -21.31
N SER A 176 -2.45 -6.60 -22.19
CA SER A 176 -2.08 -6.61 -23.61
C SER A 176 -0.59 -6.33 -23.81
N ALA A 177 -0.01 -5.40 -23.04
CA ALA A 177 1.44 -5.17 -23.02
C ALA A 177 2.20 -6.41 -22.54
N ALA A 178 1.73 -7.11 -21.50
CA ALA A 178 2.36 -8.32 -20.99
C ALA A 178 2.33 -9.48 -22.01
N ILE A 179 1.20 -9.66 -22.71
CA ILE A 179 1.03 -10.68 -23.75
C ILE A 179 1.96 -10.38 -24.93
N GLY A 180 1.93 -9.17 -25.48
CA GLY A 180 2.78 -8.78 -26.61
C GLY A 180 4.27 -8.95 -26.32
N LEU A 181 4.70 -8.59 -25.10
CA LEU A 181 6.09 -8.76 -24.66
C LEU A 181 6.49 -10.24 -24.50
N GLY A 182 5.55 -11.09 -24.05
CA GLY A 182 5.75 -12.54 -24.01
C GLY A 182 5.89 -13.16 -25.40
N VAL A 183 5.13 -12.70 -26.38
CA VAL A 183 5.26 -13.12 -27.79
C VAL A 183 6.61 -12.68 -28.39
N VAL A 184 7.07 -11.47 -28.10
CA VAL A 184 8.40 -10.99 -28.50
C VAL A 184 9.51 -11.85 -27.87
N LEU A 185 9.39 -12.19 -26.58
CA LEU A 185 10.34 -13.05 -25.88
C LEU A 185 10.32 -14.49 -26.43
N ALA A 186 9.15 -15.03 -26.76
CA ALA A 186 9.01 -16.34 -27.41
C ALA A 186 9.70 -16.36 -28.79
N PHE A 187 9.40 -15.36 -29.64
CA PHE A 187 10.01 -15.23 -30.97
C PHE A 187 11.54 -15.13 -30.88
N ALA A 188 12.04 -14.36 -29.92
CA ALA A 188 13.48 -14.24 -29.66
C ALA A 188 14.09 -15.60 -29.27
N ALA A 189 13.49 -16.30 -28.31
CA ALA A 189 14.00 -17.58 -27.81
C ALA A 189 14.03 -18.67 -28.90
N LEU A 190 13.00 -18.74 -29.76
CA LEU A 190 12.91 -19.71 -30.87
C LEU A 190 13.88 -19.41 -32.01
N ARG A 191 14.28 -18.15 -32.19
CA ARG A 191 15.30 -17.76 -33.18
C ARG A 191 16.71 -18.03 -32.67
N GLN A 192 17.02 -17.57 -31.45
CA GLN A 192 18.33 -17.70 -30.83
C GLN A 192 18.23 -17.41 -29.34
N VAL A 193 18.58 -18.38 -28.47
CA VAL A 193 18.51 -18.22 -27.00
C VAL A 193 19.20 -16.95 -26.49
N TRP A 194 20.33 -16.56 -27.09
CA TRP A 194 21.06 -15.33 -26.75
C TRP A 194 20.25 -14.06 -26.98
N LEU A 195 19.37 -14.02 -27.99
CA LEU A 195 18.50 -12.87 -28.23
C LEU A 195 17.50 -12.70 -27.08
N ALA A 196 16.89 -13.80 -26.60
CA ALA A 196 16.03 -13.77 -25.42
C ALA A 196 16.80 -13.33 -24.16
N ILE A 197 18.04 -13.80 -23.96
CA ILE A 197 18.91 -13.37 -22.86
C ILE A 197 19.19 -11.85 -22.95
N THR A 198 19.46 -11.30 -24.13
CA THR A 198 19.68 -9.84 -24.29
C THR A 198 18.45 -8.98 -24.05
N LEU A 199 17.24 -9.54 -24.15
CA LEU A 199 16.02 -8.83 -23.75
C LEU A 199 15.90 -8.70 -22.23
N VAL A 200 16.39 -9.67 -21.43
CA VAL A 200 16.21 -9.68 -19.97
C VAL A 200 16.63 -8.35 -19.30
N PRO A 201 17.83 -7.77 -19.54
CA PRO A 201 18.19 -6.45 -18.99
C PRO A 201 17.22 -5.32 -19.36
N VAL A 202 16.67 -5.33 -20.58
CA VAL A 202 15.68 -4.34 -21.06
C VAL A 202 14.35 -4.51 -20.33
N LEU A 203 13.89 -5.76 -20.19
CA LEU A 203 12.69 -6.10 -19.42
C LEU A 203 12.82 -5.61 -17.97
N LEU A 204 13.91 -6.00 -17.29
CA LEU A 204 14.20 -5.62 -15.91
C LEU A 204 14.33 -4.10 -15.75
N LEU A 205 14.85 -3.38 -16.75
CA LEU A 205 14.87 -1.91 -16.76
C LEU A 205 13.46 -1.31 -16.86
N ILE A 206 12.59 -1.85 -17.72
CA ILE A 206 11.20 -1.40 -17.87
C ILE A 206 10.44 -1.55 -16.54
N GLU A 207 10.55 -2.70 -15.88
CA GLU A 207 9.92 -2.93 -14.57
C GLU A 207 10.50 -2.00 -13.49
N ARG A 208 11.82 -1.83 -13.45
CA ARG A 208 12.47 -0.92 -12.50
C ARG A 208 12.05 0.53 -12.70
N LEU A 209 11.89 0.98 -13.94
CA LEU A 209 11.39 2.32 -14.27
C LEU A 209 9.92 2.46 -13.89
N TYR A 210 9.07 1.46 -14.21
CA TYR A 210 7.65 1.47 -13.87
C TYR A 210 7.43 1.54 -12.35
N SER A 211 8.09 0.65 -11.60
CA SER A 211 8.04 0.64 -10.14
C SER A 211 8.48 1.99 -9.55
N ARG A 212 9.61 2.55 -10.00
CA ARG A 212 10.09 3.86 -9.54
C ARG A 212 9.11 5.00 -9.81
N VAL A 213 8.47 5.01 -10.98
CA VAL A 213 7.42 5.98 -11.30
C VAL A 213 6.23 5.85 -10.33
N VAL A 214 5.92 4.63 -9.86
CA VAL A 214 4.86 4.40 -8.86
C VAL A 214 5.31 4.86 -7.47
N ALA A 215 6.51 4.49 -7.00
CA ALA A 215 7.01 4.90 -5.68
C ALA A 215 7.16 6.43 -5.56
N LEU A 216 7.80 7.10 -6.53
CA LEU A 216 7.91 8.56 -6.52
C LEU A 216 6.55 9.26 -6.47
N ARG A 217 5.51 8.70 -7.12
CA ARG A 217 4.15 9.24 -7.01
C ARG A 217 3.52 9.02 -5.64
N ARG A 218 3.82 7.90 -4.95
CA ARG A 218 3.40 7.62 -3.57
C ARG A 218 4.10 8.56 -2.59
N GLU A 219 5.42 8.73 -2.69
CA GLU A 219 6.21 9.66 -1.87
C GLU A 219 5.75 11.10 -2.04
N MET A 220 5.57 11.57 -3.30
CA MET A 220 5.03 12.91 -3.57
C MET A 220 3.60 13.08 -3.06
N ALA A 221 2.76 12.04 -3.13
CA ALA A 221 1.42 12.06 -2.55
C ALA A 221 1.47 12.19 -1.03
N SER A 222 2.29 11.38 -0.36
CA SER A 222 2.48 11.41 1.08
C SER A 222 2.96 12.79 1.55
N ALA A 223 3.98 13.35 0.89
CA ALA A 223 4.49 14.68 1.22
C ALA A 223 3.42 15.79 1.06
N LEU A 224 2.55 15.71 0.04
CA LEU A 224 1.45 16.67 -0.10
C LEU A 224 0.32 16.46 0.92
N GLU A 225 0.06 15.21 1.33
CA GLU A 225 -0.83 14.90 2.45
C GLU A 225 -0.29 15.47 3.77
N THR A 226 0.99 15.27 4.08
CA THR A 226 1.68 15.88 5.24
C THR A 226 1.58 17.41 5.21
N PHE A 227 1.86 18.06 4.08
CA PHE A 227 1.72 19.52 3.98
C PHE A 227 0.27 20.00 4.12
N ALA A 228 -0.72 19.20 3.68
CA ALA A 228 -2.14 19.52 3.89
C ALA A 228 -2.52 19.39 5.38
N ASN A 229 -2.06 18.35 6.07
CA ASN A 229 -2.25 18.18 7.52
C ASN A 229 -1.66 19.34 8.32
N ILE A 230 -0.40 19.70 8.07
CA ILE A 230 0.29 20.82 8.75
C ILE A 230 -0.47 22.15 8.57
N VAL A 231 -1.12 22.36 7.42
CA VAL A 231 -1.94 23.56 7.17
C VAL A 231 -3.32 23.47 7.85
N ASP A 232 -3.98 22.30 7.82
CA ASP A 232 -5.24 22.06 8.53
C ASP A 232 -5.05 22.21 10.07
N GLU A 233 -3.94 21.73 10.65
CA GLU A 233 -3.63 21.80 12.09
C GLU A 233 -3.41 23.23 12.61
N ARG A 234 -2.89 24.14 11.76
CA ARG A 234 -2.68 25.55 12.14
C ARG A 234 -3.99 26.30 12.42
N ASP A 235 -5.11 25.79 11.91
CA ASP A 235 -6.48 26.23 12.18
C ASP A 235 -7.31 25.07 12.77
N PRO A 236 -7.31 24.89 14.10
CA PRO A 236 -8.04 23.82 14.78
C PRO A 236 -9.55 23.78 14.49
N SER A 237 -10.14 24.90 14.03
CA SER A 237 -11.55 24.94 13.62
C SER A 237 -11.82 24.25 12.28
N THR A 238 -10.75 23.85 11.57
CA THR A 238 -10.77 23.18 10.27
C THR A 238 -10.00 21.86 10.25
N TYR A 239 -9.67 21.26 11.39
CA TYR A 239 -8.98 19.97 11.41
C TYR A 239 -9.72 18.88 10.59
N GLY A 240 -9.00 18.26 9.65
CA GLY A 240 -9.54 17.29 8.69
C GLY A 240 -10.55 17.85 7.66
N HIS A 241 -10.76 19.17 7.59
CA HIS A 241 -11.68 19.82 6.64
C HIS A 241 -11.31 19.50 5.19
N SER A 242 -10.05 19.73 4.81
CA SER A 242 -9.59 19.53 3.44
C SER A 242 -9.73 18.06 3.00
N LEU A 243 -9.63 17.10 3.93
CA LEU A 243 -9.92 15.69 3.67
C LEU A 243 -11.42 15.39 3.49
N ARG A 244 -12.31 16.03 4.26
CA ARG A 244 -13.78 15.89 4.09
C ARG A 244 -14.26 16.51 2.77
N VAL A 245 -13.74 17.69 2.41
CA VAL A 245 -13.94 18.34 1.10
C VAL A 245 -13.48 17.41 -0.02
N ALA A 246 -12.27 16.87 0.04
CA ALA A 246 -11.75 15.93 -0.95
C ALA A 246 -12.63 14.68 -1.12
N ARG A 247 -13.18 14.12 -0.04
CA ARG A 247 -14.13 13.00 -0.07
C ARG A 247 -15.45 13.39 -0.75
N HIS A 248 -16.06 14.50 -0.37
CA HIS A 248 -17.31 14.97 -0.99
C HIS A 248 -17.17 15.23 -2.49
N VAL A 249 -16.04 15.80 -2.91
CA VAL A 249 -15.69 15.99 -4.32
C VAL A 249 -15.50 14.65 -5.04
N HIS A 250 -14.78 13.71 -4.44
CA HIS A 250 -14.54 12.36 -5.00
C HIS A 250 -15.86 11.61 -5.21
N ASP A 251 -16.70 11.54 -4.17
CA ASP A 251 -17.97 10.81 -4.21
C ASP A 251 -18.90 11.39 -5.28
N LEU A 252 -18.97 12.72 -5.40
CA LEU A 252 -19.76 13.40 -6.43
C LEU A 252 -19.24 13.18 -7.85
N ALA A 253 -17.92 13.34 -8.06
CA ALA A 253 -17.30 13.12 -9.37
C ALA A 253 -17.42 11.66 -9.82
N ARG A 254 -17.32 10.72 -8.89
CA ARG A 254 -17.53 9.29 -9.16
C ARG A 254 -18.99 8.98 -9.48
N ALA A 255 -19.96 9.57 -8.77
CA ALA A 255 -21.38 9.33 -9.01
C ALA A 255 -21.87 9.94 -10.35
N LEU A 256 -21.27 11.04 -10.80
CA LEU A 256 -21.46 11.58 -12.16
C LEU A 256 -20.69 10.77 -13.24
N GLY A 257 -19.90 9.78 -12.83
CA GLY A 257 -19.13 8.90 -13.72
C GLY A 257 -18.04 9.62 -14.50
N LEU A 258 -17.38 10.62 -13.90
CA LEU A 258 -16.19 11.23 -14.49
C LEU A 258 -15.05 10.17 -14.61
N PRO A 259 -14.12 10.33 -15.57
CA PRO A 259 -12.96 9.45 -15.67
C PRO A 259 -12.18 9.37 -14.34
N ALA A 260 -11.72 8.18 -13.96
CA ALA A 260 -11.02 7.98 -12.68
C ALA A 260 -9.79 8.90 -12.49
N THR A 261 -9.12 9.30 -13.57
CA THR A 261 -8.05 10.30 -13.57
C THR A 261 -8.52 11.68 -13.15
N GLU A 262 -9.73 12.09 -13.54
CA GLU A 262 -10.30 13.38 -13.18
C GLU A 262 -10.87 13.37 -11.77
N VAL A 263 -11.53 12.27 -11.36
CA VAL A 263 -11.92 12.03 -9.96
C VAL A 263 -10.71 12.15 -9.02
N GLN A 264 -9.56 11.58 -9.41
CA GLN A 264 -8.32 11.69 -8.62
C GLN A 264 -7.74 13.11 -8.59
N ARG A 265 -7.78 13.84 -9.71
CA ARG A 265 -7.35 15.25 -9.75
C ARG A 265 -8.21 16.15 -8.89
N LEU A 266 -9.54 15.97 -8.98
CA LEU A 266 -10.53 16.69 -8.18
C LEU A 266 -10.37 16.40 -6.67
N TRP A 267 -10.06 15.16 -6.29
CA TRP A 267 -9.71 14.80 -4.91
C TRP A 267 -8.46 15.55 -4.43
N TRP A 268 -7.38 15.59 -5.22
CA TRP A 268 -6.18 16.37 -4.89
C TRP A 268 -6.45 17.88 -4.82
N ALA A 269 -7.31 18.39 -5.70
CA ALA A 269 -7.73 19.78 -5.68
C ALA A 269 -8.42 20.12 -4.36
N GLY A 270 -9.38 19.29 -3.91
CA GLY A 270 -10.05 19.45 -2.62
C GLY A 270 -9.12 19.28 -1.42
N ARG A 271 -8.16 18.36 -1.52
CA ARG A 271 -7.21 18.08 -0.43
C ARG A 271 -6.22 19.21 -0.18
N LEU A 272 -5.82 19.91 -1.25
CA LEU A 272 -4.80 20.97 -1.23
C LEU A 272 -5.37 22.37 -1.42
N HIS A 273 -6.71 22.49 -1.42
CA HIS A 273 -7.46 23.69 -1.77
C HIS A 273 -7.07 24.90 -0.89
N ASP A 274 -6.82 24.66 0.39
CA ASP A 274 -6.50 25.69 1.38
C ASP A 274 -5.00 25.76 1.74
N LEU A 275 -4.10 25.07 1.01
CA LEU A 275 -2.65 25.02 1.26
C LEU A 275 -1.99 26.41 1.39
N GLY A 276 -2.50 27.42 0.67
CA GLY A 276 -2.08 28.81 0.75
C GLY A 276 -2.33 29.51 2.09
N LYS A 277 -3.13 28.92 3.01
CA LYS A 277 -3.25 29.37 4.40
C LYS A 277 -1.91 29.34 5.15
N VAL A 278 -0.91 28.62 4.67
CA VAL A 278 0.46 28.62 5.22
C VAL A 278 1.04 30.04 5.39
N ALA A 279 0.67 30.97 4.52
CA ALA A 279 1.10 32.38 4.54
C ALA A 279 0.15 33.34 5.30
N VAL A 280 -0.82 32.81 6.03
CA VAL A 280 -1.70 33.57 6.92
C VAL A 280 -1.27 33.34 8.36
N ASP A 281 -1.09 34.41 9.13
CA ASP A 281 -0.70 34.32 10.53
C ASP A 281 -1.74 33.55 11.36
N ALA A 282 -1.27 32.66 12.23
CA ALA A 282 -2.15 31.82 13.04
C ALA A 282 -3.07 32.65 13.97
N ALA A 283 -2.62 33.84 14.40
CA ALA A 283 -3.44 34.78 15.16
C ALA A 283 -4.62 35.35 14.34
N VAL A 284 -4.47 35.48 13.02
CA VAL A 284 -5.55 35.92 12.11
C VAL A 284 -6.53 34.78 11.86
N LEU A 285 -6.03 33.55 11.63
CA LEU A 285 -6.88 32.36 11.44
C LEU A 285 -7.73 32.07 12.68
N ARG A 286 -7.17 32.22 13.89
CA ARG A 286 -7.85 31.92 15.16
C ARG A 286 -8.62 33.10 15.77
N LYS A 287 -8.74 34.24 15.08
CA LYS A 287 -9.29 35.48 15.67
C LYS A 287 -10.79 35.33 16.00
N PRO A 288 -11.22 35.47 17.27
CA PRO A 288 -12.63 35.37 17.65
C PRO A 288 -13.36 36.70 17.37
N GLY A 289 -13.50 37.06 16.09
CA GLY A 289 -14.15 38.31 15.68
C GLY A 289 -13.96 38.65 14.20
N LYS A 290 -14.40 39.84 13.81
CA LYS A 290 -14.19 40.34 12.44
C LYS A 290 -12.71 40.63 12.18
N LEU A 291 -12.25 40.27 10.99
CA LEU A 291 -10.92 40.64 10.52
C LEU A 291 -10.88 42.12 10.10
N SER A 292 -9.74 42.78 10.32
CA SER A 292 -9.44 44.11 9.80
C SER A 292 -9.25 44.06 8.27
N PRO A 293 -9.30 45.20 7.55
CA PRO A 293 -9.05 45.21 6.10
C PRO A 293 -7.68 44.64 5.71
N ALA A 294 -6.64 44.82 6.54
CA ALA A 294 -5.30 44.29 6.31
C ALA A 294 -5.23 42.77 6.53
N GLU A 295 -5.86 42.28 7.61
CA GLU A 295 -6.00 40.85 7.92
C GLU A 295 -6.87 40.12 6.87
N TRP A 296 -7.92 40.78 6.38
CA TRP A 296 -8.74 40.25 5.29
C TRP A 296 -7.93 40.14 3.98
N GLY A 297 -7.04 41.11 3.73
CA GLY A 297 -6.14 41.11 2.58
C GLY A 297 -5.12 39.97 2.55
N THR A 298 -4.74 39.37 3.69
CA THR A 298 -3.91 38.16 3.70
C THR A 298 -4.74 36.91 3.40
N VAL A 299 -5.90 36.76 4.06
CA VAL A 299 -6.83 35.63 3.85
C VAL A 299 -7.34 35.57 2.40
N TRP A 300 -7.70 36.69 1.80
CA TRP A 300 -8.19 36.75 0.41
C TRP A 300 -7.16 36.33 -0.64
N ARG A 301 -5.85 36.38 -0.31
CA ARG A 301 -4.76 35.90 -1.19
C ARG A 301 -4.50 34.40 -1.08
N ALA A 302 -5.02 33.72 -0.05
CA ALA A 302 -4.73 32.30 0.18
C ALA A 302 -5.12 31.38 -1.00
N PRO A 303 -6.30 31.48 -1.65
CA PRO A 303 -6.65 30.63 -2.80
C PRO A 303 -5.69 30.79 -3.99
N ARG A 304 -5.27 32.03 -4.27
CA ARG A 304 -4.23 32.34 -5.28
C ARG A 304 -2.86 31.77 -4.93
N LEU A 305 -2.51 31.72 -3.64
CA LEU A 305 -1.28 31.08 -3.22
C LEU A 305 -1.38 29.55 -3.31
N SER A 306 -2.50 28.94 -2.89
CA SER A 306 -2.77 27.52 -3.12
C SER A 306 -2.60 27.17 -4.60
N ALA A 307 -3.26 27.89 -5.50
CA ALA A 307 -3.16 27.70 -6.95
C ALA A 307 -1.70 27.75 -7.46
N ARG A 308 -0.93 28.78 -7.08
CA ARG A 308 0.49 28.91 -7.43
C ARG A 308 1.36 27.77 -6.90
N LEU A 309 1.05 27.25 -5.72
CA LEU A 309 1.74 26.08 -5.16
C LEU A 309 1.37 24.80 -5.95
N LEU A 310 0.08 24.58 -6.23
CA LEU A 310 -0.41 23.44 -7.02
C LEU A 310 0.17 23.41 -8.44
N GLN A 311 0.38 24.57 -9.08
CA GLN A 311 1.03 24.67 -10.40
C GLN A 311 2.42 24.02 -10.45
N ARG A 312 3.11 23.88 -9.32
CA ARG A 312 4.44 23.23 -9.23
C ARG A 312 4.36 21.70 -9.29
N PHE A 313 3.20 21.10 -9.06
CA PHE A 313 2.99 19.65 -9.02
C PHE A 313 2.16 19.19 -10.22
N ARG A 314 2.77 18.56 -11.23
CA ARG A 314 2.11 18.25 -12.51
C ARG A 314 0.79 17.45 -12.41
N PHE A 315 0.56 16.71 -11.32
CA PHE A 315 -0.71 16.00 -11.09
C PHE A 315 -1.82 16.88 -10.51
N ALA A 316 -1.49 17.99 -9.84
CA ALA A 316 -2.44 18.94 -9.26
C ALA A 316 -2.53 20.26 -10.06
N ALA A 317 -1.51 20.59 -10.86
CA ALA A 317 -1.38 21.85 -11.61
C ALA A 317 -2.58 22.16 -12.52
N GLN A 318 -3.22 21.14 -13.10
CA GLN A 318 -4.40 21.31 -13.97
C GLN A 318 -5.64 21.75 -13.19
N GLN A 319 -5.69 21.51 -11.88
CA GLN A 319 -6.75 21.96 -10.98
C GLN A 319 -6.37 23.22 -10.18
N ALA A 320 -5.20 23.81 -10.44
CA ALA A 320 -4.78 25.03 -9.76
C ALA A 320 -5.76 26.19 -9.98
N GLN A 321 -6.31 26.34 -11.18
CA GLN A 321 -7.32 27.38 -11.46
C GLN A 321 -8.66 27.09 -10.75
N ALA A 322 -9.01 25.81 -10.59
CA ALA A 322 -10.19 25.41 -9.81
C ALA A 322 -10.03 25.80 -8.34
N VAL A 323 -8.84 25.59 -7.78
CA VAL A 323 -8.45 26.01 -6.43
C VAL A 323 -8.36 27.54 -6.29
N GLU A 324 -7.89 28.27 -7.32
CA GLU A 324 -7.94 29.74 -7.30
C GLU A 324 -9.38 30.23 -7.15
N TYR A 325 -10.32 29.68 -7.93
CA TYR A 325 -11.71 30.13 -7.99
C TYR A 325 -12.65 29.39 -7.04
N GLN A 326 -12.13 28.62 -6.07
CA GLN A 326 -12.95 27.88 -5.09
C GLN A 326 -13.79 28.77 -4.15
N ARG A 327 -13.51 30.09 -4.13
CA ARG A 327 -14.29 31.11 -3.40
C ARG A 327 -15.13 31.99 -4.34
N GLU A 328 -15.27 31.60 -5.61
CA GLU A 328 -16.24 32.23 -6.53
C GLU A 328 -17.67 31.76 -6.25
N ARG A 329 -18.63 32.46 -6.88
CA ARG A 329 -20.05 32.08 -6.90
C ARG A 329 -20.46 31.91 -8.35
N TYR A 330 -21.35 30.97 -8.64
CA TYR A 330 -21.83 30.71 -10.00
C TYR A 330 -22.35 32.00 -10.68
N ASN A 331 -23.04 32.88 -9.97
CA ASN A 331 -23.50 34.17 -10.48
C ASN A 331 -22.45 35.30 -10.56
N GLY A 332 -21.15 35.01 -10.44
CA GLY A 332 -20.08 36.01 -10.45
C GLY A 332 -20.02 36.91 -9.21
N GLY A 333 -20.79 36.63 -8.16
CA GLY A 333 -20.75 37.37 -6.89
C GLY A 333 -19.60 36.97 -5.94
N GLY A 334 -18.48 36.48 -6.49
CA GLY A 334 -17.36 35.86 -5.76
C GLY A 334 -16.25 36.80 -5.27
N TYR A 335 -15.13 36.21 -4.87
CA TYR A 335 -13.93 36.91 -4.37
C TYR A 335 -13.26 37.80 -5.41
N TYR A 336 -13.18 37.32 -6.66
CA TYR A 336 -12.59 37.97 -7.82
C TYR A 336 -13.63 38.41 -8.85
N ARG A 337 -14.90 38.00 -8.66
CA ARG A 337 -16.06 38.31 -9.52
C ARG A 337 -15.91 37.78 -10.96
N VAL A 338 -15.57 36.50 -11.08
CA VAL A 338 -15.38 35.84 -12.37
C VAL A 338 -16.73 35.44 -12.95
N ASN A 339 -16.98 35.74 -14.23
CA ASN A 339 -18.19 35.28 -14.92
C ASN A 339 -18.23 33.74 -15.00
N GLN A 340 -19.42 33.15 -14.90
CA GLN A 340 -19.64 31.69 -14.87
C GLN A 340 -18.88 30.91 -15.95
N GLU A 341 -18.82 31.44 -17.18
CA GLU A 341 -18.16 30.84 -18.34
C GLU A 341 -16.64 30.70 -18.18
N ASN A 342 -16.03 31.50 -17.32
CA ASN A 342 -14.59 31.52 -17.04
C ASN A 342 -14.22 30.76 -15.75
N ILE A 343 -15.21 30.22 -15.02
CA ILE A 343 -14.97 29.38 -13.85
C ILE A 343 -14.82 27.92 -14.33
N PRO A 344 -13.67 27.26 -14.13
CA PRO A 344 -13.52 25.86 -14.51
C PRO A 344 -14.57 25.01 -13.80
N LEU A 345 -15.15 24.04 -14.51
CA LEU A 345 -16.16 23.13 -13.97
C LEU A 345 -15.74 22.49 -12.64
N ALA A 346 -14.46 22.12 -12.52
CA ALA A 346 -13.84 21.59 -11.31
C ALA A 346 -13.93 22.53 -10.09
N ALA A 347 -13.93 23.86 -10.28
CA ALA A 347 -14.11 24.81 -9.19
C ALA A 347 -15.49 24.69 -8.56
N HIS A 348 -16.53 24.37 -9.33
CA HIS A 348 -17.88 24.22 -8.83
C HIS A 348 -18.06 22.98 -7.93
N PHE A 349 -17.29 21.92 -8.15
CA PHE A 349 -17.19 20.80 -7.21
C PHE A 349 -16.59 21.27 -5.87
N LEU A 350 -15.51 22.05 -5.91
CA LEU A 350 -14.84 22.59 -4.72
C LEU A 350 -15.74 23.56 -3.94
N ILE A 351 -16.31 24.57 -4.61
CA ILE A 351 -17.23 25.58 -4.03
C ILE A 351 -18.36 24.89 -3.26
N LEU A 352 -18.96 23.85 -3.85
CA LEU A 352 -20.06 23.14 -3.22
C LEU A 352 -19.61 22.29 -2.03
N ALA A 353 -18.51 21.54 -2.16
CA ALA A 353 -18.03 20.64 -1.13
C ALA A 353 -17.48 21.38 0.11
N ASP A 354 -16.73 22.47 -0.10
CA ASP A 354 -16.27 23.39 0.96
C ASP A 354 -17.47 24.04 1.68
N ALA A 355 -18.46 24.57 0.94
CA ALA A 355 -19.65 25.14 1.54
C ALA A 355 -20.45 24.12 2.36
N TYR A 356 -20.62 22.88 1.88
CA TYR A 356 -21.32 21.83 2.61
C TYR A 356 -20.57 21.41 3.89
N ASP A 357 -19.26 21.21 3.82
CA ASP A 357 -18.47 20.87 5.01
C ASP A 357 -18.47 22.02 6.03
N ALA A 358 -18.35 23.27 5.56
CA ALA A 358 -18.46 24.45 6.39
C ALA A 358 -19.87 24.65 6.99
N MET A 359 -20.92 24.10 6.37
CA MET A 359 -22.29 24.08 6.91
C MET A 359 -22.49 23.00 7.99
N THR A 360 -21.93 21.81 7.79
CA THR A 360 -22.17 20.63 8.65
C THR A 360 -21.13 20.42 9.76
N THR A 361 -20.03 21.19 9.74
CA THR A 361 -18.99 21.20 10.78
C THR A 361 -19.25 22.30 11.83
N GLU A 362 -18.95 21.99 13.10
CA GLU A 362 -19.06 22.94 14.22
C GLU A 362 -17.97 24.02 14.12
N LYS A 363 -18.30 25.31 14.34
CA LYS A 363 -17.31 26.40 14.34
C LYS A 363 -17.40 27.25 15.61
N PRO A 364 -16.30 27.84 16.11
CA PRO A 364 -16.28 28.59 17.38
C PRO A 364 -17.31 29.71 17.51
N PHE A 365 -17.77 30.25 16.38
CA PHE A 365 -18.73 31.37 16.28
C PHE A 365 -20.08 30.97 15.65
N ARG A 366 -20.30 29.69 15.32
CA ARG A 366 -21.57 29.21 14.75
C ARG A 366 -21.76 27.70 14.93
N ARG A 367 -22.89 27.32 15.53
CA ARG A 367 -23.38 25.94 15.57
C ARG A 367 -23.50 25.34 14.16
N ARG A 368 -23.17 24.06 14.00
CA ARG A 368 -23.37 23.34 12.73
C ARG A 368 -24.86 23.21 12.37
N LEU A 369 -25.15 23.27 11.07
CA LEU A 369 -26.46 22.92 10.55
C LEU A 369 -26.65 21.40 10.58
N THR A 370 -27.90 20.95 10.67
CA THR A 370 -28.24 19.56 10.34
C THR A 370 -28.02 19.32 8.85
N ARG A 371 -27.93 18.04 8.50
CA ARG A 371 -27.77 17.61 7.11
C ARG A 371 -28.86 18.18 6.20
N GLU A 372 -30.12 18.11 6.61
CA GLU A 372 -31.24 18.54 5.77
C GLU A 372 -31.29 20.06 5.60
N GLU A 373 -31.00 20.84 6.65
CA GLU A 373 -30.85 22.30 6.56
C GLU A 373 -29.73 22.70 5.59
N ALA A 374 -28.59 21.99 5.62
CA ALA A 374 -27.48 22.21 4.70
C ALA A 374 -27.84 21.85 3.24
N LEU A 375 -28.66 20.80 3.02
CA LEU A 375 -29.16 20.46 1.68
C LEU A 375 -30.16 21.48 1.16
N GLN A 376 -31.09 21.93 2.00
CA GLN A 376 -32.05 22.99 1.64
C GLN A 376 -31.34 24.30 1.26
N GLU A 377 -30.24 24.65 1.93
CA GLU A 377 -29.43 25.82 1.56
C GLU A 377 -28.66 25.62 0.23
N ILE A 378 -28.24 24.39 -0.10
CA ILE A 378 -27.68 24.07 -1.43
C ILE A 378 -28.75 24.17 -2.51
N GLU A 379 -29.96 23.65 -2.27
CA GLU A 379 -31.10 23.76 -3.18
C GLU A 379 -31.46 25.24 -3.42
N ARG A 380 -31.52 26.05 -2.35
CA ARG A 380 -31.78 27.50 -2.41
C ARG A 380 -30.64 28.29 -3.08
N GLY A 381 -29.40 27.84 -2.94
CA GLY A 381 -28.21 28.42 -3.56
C GLY A 381 -27.94 27.97 -4.99
N SER A 382 -28.73 27.04 -5.53
CA SER A 382 -28.62 26.54 -6.90
C SER A 382 -28.81 27.66 -7.93
N GLY A 383 -27.95 27.73 -8.94
CA GLY A 383 -27.97 28.79 -9.96
C GLY A 383 -27.53 30.18 -9.47
N THR A 384 -27.15 30.33 -8.19
CA THR A 384 -26.61 31.60 -7.65
C THR A 384 -25.23 31.42 -7.04
N GLN A 385 -25.12 30.60 -6.01
CA GLN A 385 -23.84 30.23 -5.41
C GLN A 385 -23.26 28.98 -6.08
N PHE A 386 -24.10 27.98 -6.31
CA PHE A 386 -23.70 26.67 -6.80
C PHE A 386 -24.13 26.46 -8.26
N HIS A 387 -23.30 25.75 -9.03
CA HIS A 387 -23.66 25.33 -10.38
C HIS A 387 -24.88 24.39 -10.32
N PRO A 388 -25.96 24.64 -11.07
CA PRO A 388 -27.25 24.00 -10.84
C PRO A 388 -27.23 22.47 -11.01
N VAL A 389 -26.53 21.96 -12.03
CA VAL A 389 -26.36 20.51 -12.24
C VAL A 389 -25.62 19.83 -11.08
N ILE A 390 -24.48 20.39 -10.66
CA ILE A 390 -23.63 19.86 -9.59
C ILE A 390 -24.37 19.92 -8.23
N ALA A 391 -25.14 20.99 -7.99
CA ALA A 391 -26.00 21.12 -6.82
C ALA A 391 -27.06 20.02 -6.76
N LYS A 392 -27.80 19.82 -7.86
CA LYS A 392 -28.84 18.78 -7.98
C LYS A 392 -28.26 17.38 -7.77
N ALA A 393 -27.12 17.09 -8.41
CA ALA A 393 -26.40 15.83 -8.29
C ALA A 393 -25.94 15.56 -6.85
N PHE A 394 -25.38 16.55 -6.17
CA PHE A 394 -24.92 16.38 -4.79
C PHE A 394 -26.08 16.18 -3.80
N VAL A 395 -27.19 16.91 -3.98
CA VAL A 395 -28.37 16.73 -3.13
C VAL A 395 -28.96 15.32 -3.27
N ALA A 396 -29.07 14.80 -4.50
CA ALA A 396 -29.47 13.42 -4.74
C ALA A 396 -28.51 12.40 -4.09
N LEU A 397 -27.20 12.56 -4.31
CA LEU A 397 -26.18 11.70 -3.71
C LEU A 397 -26.28 11.66 -2.18
N GLN A 398 -26.47 12.83 -1.54
CA GLN A 398 -26.67 12.89 -0.09
C GLN A 398 -28.00 12.26 0.32
N ARG A 399 -29.10 12.47 -0.40
CA ARG A 399 -30.38 11.77 -0.16
C ARG A 399 -30.35 10.26 -0.52
N ARG A 400 -29.19 9.71 -0.91
CA ARG A 400 -28.96 8.30 -1.31
C ARG A 400 -29.76 7.90 -2.55
N GLN A 401 -29.99 8.86 -3.44
CA GLN A 401 -30.52 8.67 -4.79
C GLN A 401 -29.36 8.66 -5.78
N ASP A 402 -29.52 8.00 -6.93
CA ASP A 402 -28.48 8.04 -7.97
C ASP A 402 -28.48 9.41 -8.66
N PRO A 403 -27.35 10.14 -8.72
CA PRO A 403 -27.25 11.39 -9.48
C PRO A 403 -27.56 11.22 -10.98
N ALA A 404 -27.40 10.02 -11.54
CA ALA A 404 -27.77 9.72 -12.92
C ALA A 404 -29.29 9.76 -13.17
N ASP A 405 -30.13 9.53 -12.14
CA ASP A 405 -31.59 9.58 -12.26
C ASP A 405 -32.12 11.02 -12.29
N VAL A 406 -31.32 12.00 -11.84
CA VAL A 406 -31.76 13.40 -11.69
C VAL A 406 -31.06 14.39 -12.62
N VAL A 407 -29.94 14.03 -13.25
CA VAL A 407 -29.21 14.88 -14.23
C VAL A 407 -29.50 14.40 -15.65
N SER A 408 -29.61 15.31 -16.62
CA SER A 408 -29.83 14.90 -18.02
C SER A 408 -28.59 14.23 -18.62
N LEU A 409 -28.79 13.33 -19.59
CA LEU A 409 -27.69 12.68 -20.30
C LEU A 409 -26.80 13.68 -21.07
N GLU A 410 -27.38 14.80 -21.51
CA GLU A 410 -26.69 15.86 -22.24
C GLU A 410 -25.77 16.67 -21.30
N ASP A 411 -26.25 17.02 -20.10
CA ASP A 411 -25.44 17.63 -19.03
C ASP A 411 -24.27 16.72 -18.61
N LEU A 412 -24.53 15.40 -18.50
CA LEU A 412 -23.51 14.41 -18.13
C LEU A 412 -22.42 14.24 -19.21
N ALA A 413 -22.78 14.36 -20.49
CA ALA A 413 -21.80 14.32 -21.59
C ALA A 413 -20.90 15.56 -21.56
N ALA A 414 -21.50 16.77 -21.46
CA ALA A 414 -20.76 18.02 -21.40
C ALA A 414 -19.75 18.10 -20.24
N ILE A 415 -20.07 17.46 -19.10
CA ILE A 415 -19.18 17.36 -17.93
C ILE A 415 -17.95 16.46 -18.18
N ARG A 416 -18.05 15.46 -19.06
CA ARG A 416 -17.00 14.42 -19.24
C ARG A 416 -15.93 14.79 -20.28
N ASP A 417 -16.27 15.56 -21.29
CA ASP A 417 -15.36 15.85 -22.42
C ASP A 417 -14.27 16.89 -22.10
N ALA A 418 -14.35 17.58 -20.95
CA ALA A 418 -13.48 18.72 -20.60
C ALA A 418 -12.08 18.38 -20.01
N SER A 419 -11.63 17.11 -19.98
CA SER A 419 -10.76 16.64 -18.87
C SER A 419 -9.43 15.87 -19.16
N VAL A 420 -8.63 16.11 -20.23
CA VAL A 420 -7.29 15.43 -20.39
C VAL A 420 -6.17 16.23 -21.10
N PRO A 421 -5.00 16.44 -20.44
CA PRO A 421 -3.66 16.25 -21.10
C PRO A 421 -2.53 15.58 -20.24
N PRO A 422 -1.35 15.17 -20.82
CA PRO A 422 -0.52 14.00 -20.39
C PRO A 422 0.77 14.23 -19.51
N ARG A 423 1.66 13.21 -19.37
CA ARG A 423 2.71 12.97 -18.31
C ARG A 423 4.21 12.94 -18.76
N PRO A 424 5.22 12.93 -17.83
CA PRO A 424 6.67 12.80 -18.10
C PRO A 424 7.41 11.57 -17.48
N SER A 425 8.75 11.52 -17.61
CA SER A 425 9.72 10.43 -17.37
C SER A 425 10.56 10.49 -16.07
N VAL A 426 11.38 9.45 -15.78
CA VAL A 426 12.14 9.17 -14.52
C VAL A 426 13.52 8.50 -14.78
N ALA A 427 14.47 8.58 -13.82
CA ALA A 427 15.76 7.87 -13.74
C ALA A 427 16.11 7.47 -12.28
N GLY A 428 17.37 7.38 -11.79
CA GLY A 428 18.39 6.34 -12.08
C GLY A 428 18.94 5.67 -10.78
N PRO A 429 19.66 4.51 -10.81
CA PRO A 429 19.76 3.60 -9.65
C PRO A 429 21.17 3.19 -9.15
N ALA A 430 21.38 3.13 -7.81
CA ALA A 430 22.53 2.44 -7.18
C ALA A 430 22.33 2.07 -5.69
N VAL A 431 21.98 0.80 -5.37
CA VAL A 431 22.16 0.12 -4.06
C VAL A 431 22.17 -1.41 -4.32
N ALA A 432 23.16 -2.16 -3.82
CA ALA A 432 23.23 -3.62 -4.05
C ALA A 432 23.97 -4.49 -3.00
N SER A 433 24.68 -3.92 -2.02
CA SER A 433 25.68 -4.67 -1.21
C SER A 433 25.16 -5.40 0.04
N HIS A 434 23.93 -5.14 0.50
CA HIS A 434 23.46 -5.57 1.85
C HIS A 434 22.56 -6.82 1.88
N ARG A 435 22.44 -7.58 0.78
CA ARG A 435 21.39 -8.61 0.63
C ARG A 435 21.95 -10.00 0.26
N ALA A 436 22.22 -10.84 1.27
CA ALA A 436 22.64 -12.24 1.07
C ALA A 436 21.60 -13.11 0.33
N GLU A 437 20.32 -12.75 0.45
CA GLU A 437 19.22 -13.27 -0.38
C GLU A 437 19.44 -13.03 -1.88
N LEU A 438 19.90 -11.84 -2.30
CA LEU A 438 20.21 -11.56 -3.71
C LEU A 438 21.40 -12.38 -4.20
N VAL A 439 22.39 -12.66 -3.34
CA VAL A 439 23.52 -13.56 -3.68
C VAL A 439 23.02 -14.99 -3.92
N ALA A 440 22.13 -15.50 -3.07
CA ALA A 440 21.53 -16.82 -3.25
C ALA A 440 20.71 -16.92 -4.54
N LEU A 441 19.87 -15.91 -4.82
CA LEU A 441 19.02 -15.85 -6.01
C LEU A 441 19.82 -15.65 -7.30
N ALA A 442 20.84 -14.79 -7.29
CA ALA A 442 21.72 -14.57 -8.43
C ALA A 442 22.56 -15.82 -8.76
N GLY A 443 23.10 -16.50 -7.75
CA GLY A 443 23.79 -17.78 -7.95
C GLY A 443 22.85 -18.86 -8.48
N GLY A 444 21.61 -18.94 -7.96
CA GLY A 444 20.58 -19.87 -8.43
C GLY A 444 20.20 -19.63 -9.89
N GLY A 445 19.99 -18.36 -10.27
CA GLY A 445 19.76 -17.96 -11.66
C GLY A 445 20.93 -18.32 -12.57
N LEU A 446 22.18 -18.07 -12.14
CA LEU A 446 23.38 -18.42 -12.91
C LEU A 446 23.54 -19.93 -13.09
N CYS A 447 23.20 -20.72 -12.06
CA CYS A 447 23.17 -22.17 -12.13
C CYS A 447 22.20 -22.67 -13.20
N LEU A 448 20.97 -22.15 -13.18
CA LEU A 448 19.91 -22.49 -14.12
C LEU A 448 20.22 -22.05 -15.55
N VAL A 449 20.83 -20.87 -15.75
CA VAL A 449 21.33 -20.45 -17.08
C VAL A 449 22.43 -21.39 -17.58
N GLY A 450 23.35 -21.81 -16.71
CA GLY A 450 24.39 -22.78 -17.06
C GLY A 450 23.82 -24.14 -17.49
N LEU A 451 22.85 -24.67 -16.75
CA LEU A 451 22.14 -25.90 -17.12
C LEU A 451 21.37 -25.74 -18.44
N GLY A 452 20.65 -24.63 -18.61
CA GLY A 452 19.83 -24.35 -19.78
C GLY A 452 20.59 -24.00 -21.07
N THR A 453 21.90 -23.75 -20.98
CA THR A 453 22.79 -23.48 -22.12
C THR A 453 23.83 -24.57 -22.36
N GLY A 454 23.82 -25.65 -21.56
CA GLY A 454 24.84 -26.70 -21.58
C GLY A 454 26.21 -26.27 -21.00
N LEU A 455 26.33 -25.05 -20.48
CA LEU A 455 27.56 -24.52 -19.90
C LEU A 455 27.78 -25.07 -18.47
N THR A 456 28.24 -26.31 -18.38
CA THR A 456 28.55 -27.00 -17.11
C THR A 456 29.46 -26.24 -16.14
N PRO A 457 30.53 -25.50 -16.53
CA PRO A 457 31.31 -24.71 -15.57
C PRO A 457 30.51 -23.53 -15.00
N LEU A 458 29.62 -22.92 -15.80
CA LEU A 458 28.73 -21.84 -15.36
C LEU A 458 27.69 -22.37 -14.37
N ALA A 459 27.14 -23.55 -14.63
CA ALA A 459 26.22 -24.25 -13.73
C ALA A 459 26.88 -24.53 -12.37
N ALA A 460 28.09 -25.10 -12.38
CA ALA A 460 28.85 -25.40 -11.17
C ALA A 460 29.22 -24.14 -10.37
N ALA A 461 29.70 -23.09 -11.02
CA ALA A 461 30.01 -21.80 -10.38
C ALA A 461 28.76 -21.16 -9.76
N GLY A 462 27.64 -21.13 -10.49
CA GLY A 462 26.35 -20.65 -10.00
C GLY A 462 25.86 -21.42 -8.78
N ALA A 463 25.96 -22.76 -8.80
CA ALA A 463 25.59 -23.61 -7.67
C ALA A 463 26.42 -23.31 -6.40
N VAL A 464 27.74 -23.09 -6.53
CA VAL A 464 28.60 -22.71 -5.40
C VAL A 464 28.21 -21.35 -4.83
N VAL A 465 27.93 -20.35 -5.68
CA VAL A 465 27.44 -19.02 -5.24
C VAL A 465 26.07 -19.14 -4.56
N ALA A 466 25.14 -19.91 -5.12
CA ALA A 466 23.81 -20.14 -4.57
C ALA A 466 23.87 -20.78 -3.17
N LEU A 467 24.65 -21.86 -3.02
CA LEU A 467 24.84 -22.55 -1.74
C LEU A 467 25.54 -21.65 -0.70
N THR A 468 26.49 -20.82 -1.14
CA THR A 468 27.17 -19.86 -0.26
C THR A 468 26.20 -18.78 0.23
N GLY A 469 25.40 -18.20 -0.68
CA GLY A 469 24.35 -17.24 -0.34
C GLY A 469 23.28 -17.84 0.58
N LEU A 470 22.84 -19.07 0.31
CA LEU A 470 21.86 -19.79 1.15
C LEU A 470 22.42 -20.11 2.54
N LYS A 471 23.69 -20.49 2.63
CA LYS A 471 24.40 -20.71 3.91
C LYS A 471 24.49 -19.41 4.71
N LEU A 472 24.88 -18.30 4.07
CA LEU A 472 24.92 -16.98 4.69
C LEU A 472 23.54 -16.55 5.18
N TRP A 473 22.52 -16.62 4.32
CA TRP A 473 21.13 -16.32 4.67
C TRP A 473 20.63 -17.17 5.85
N HIS A 474 20.88 -18.49 5.85
CA HIS A 474 20.47 -19.34 6.97
C HIS A 474 21.22 -19.02 8.26
N LEU A 475 22.51 -18.66 8.21
CA LEU A 475 23.29 -18.21 9.36
C LEU A 475 22.75 -16.88 9.92
N THR A 476 22.50 -15.90 9.06
CA THR A 476 21.87 -14.61 9.43
C THR A 476 20.52 -14.86 10.09
N ARG A 477 19.65 -15.69 9.51
CA ARG A 477 18.34 -16.03 10.09
C ARG A 477 18.43 -16.78 11.41
N ARG A 478 19.44 -17.66 11.61
CA ARG A 478 19.70 -18.32 12.91
C ARG A 478 20.19 -17.32 13.96
N ARG A 479 21.03 -16.36 13.59
CA ARG A 479 21.48 -15.29 14.50
C ARG A 479 20.32 -14.38 14.89
N ALA A 480 19.53 -13.93 13.91
CA ALA A 480 18.32 -13.14 14.15
C ALA A 480 17.33 -13.85 15.08
N ALA A 481 17.08 -15.15 14.88
CA ALA A 481 16.19 -15.92 15.76
C ALA A 481 16.72 -16.06 17.20
N ARG A 482 18.04 -16.22 17.40
CA ARG A 482 18.64 -16.24 18.74
C ARG A 482 18.55 -14.88 19.42
N PHE A 483 18.83 -13.81 18.69
CA PHE A 483 18.72 -12.44 19.18
C PHE A 483 17.27 -12.07 19.51
N GLY A 484 16.30 -12.49 18.69
CA GLY A 484 14.87 -12.37 18.99
C GLY A 484 14.46 -13.06 20.29
N VAL A 485 15.04 -14.23 20.62
CA VAL A 485 14.83 -14.89 21.92
C VAL A 485 15.50 -14.12 23.08
N ALA A 486 16.64 -13.48 22.86
CA ALA A 486 17.26 -12.61 23.86
C ALA A 486 16.38 -11.37 24.14
N LEU A 487 15.83 -10.74 23.10
CA LEU A 487 14.84 -9.65 23.22
C LEU A 487 13.55 -10.10 23.92
N ASP A 488 13.01 -11.27 23.55
CA ASP A 488 11.83 -11.86 24.21
C ASP A 488 12.06 -12.09 25.71
N ASN A 489 13.29 -12.41 26.13
CA ASN A 489 13.66 -12.59 27.53
C ASN A 489 13.88 -11.25 28.25
N ALA A 490 14.54 -10.28 27.60
CA ALA A 490 14.77 -8.93 28.14
C ALA A 490 13.44 -8.21 28.45
N VAL A 491 12.46 -8.35 27.56
CA VAL A 491 11.09 -7.83 27.74
C VAL A 491 10.33 -8.49 28.91
N ARG A 492 10.70 -9.72 29.30
CA ARG A 492 10.03 -10.48 30.37
C ARG A 492 10.63 -10.26 31.76
N VAL A 493 11.66 -9.42 31.90
CA VAL A 493 12.27 -9.10 33.19
C VAL A 493 11.26 -8.33 34.06
N PRO A 494 10.93 -8.80 35.28
CA PRO A 494 10.07 -8.05 36.18
C PRO A 494 10.75 -6.74 36.61
N GLY A 495 10.11 -5.60 36.34
CA GLY A 495 10.64 -4.28 36.67
C GLY A 495 9.74 -3.16 36.19
N ASP A 496 10.19 -1.92 36.38
CA ASP A 496 9.59 -0.75 35.74
C ASP A 496 10.05 -0.61 34.28
N GLN A 497 9.45 0.35 33.57
CA GLN A 497 9.76 0.67 32.18
C GLN A 497 11.26 0.97 31.95
N GLY A 498 11.96 1.49 32.98
CA GLY A 498 13.40 1.77 32.95
C GLY A 498 14.26 0.49 32.99
N HIS A 499 13.89 -0.48 33.83
CA HIS A 499 14.55 -1.79 33.88
C HIS A 499 14.35 -2.58 32.58
N ILE A 500 13.14 -2.54 32.01
CA ILE A 500 12.84 -3.17 30.71
C ILE A 500 13.67 -2.50 29.59
N PHE A 501 13.71 -1.16 29.56
CA PHE A 501 14.55 -0.41 28.61
C PHE A 501 16.03 -0.79 28.74
N GLY A 502 16.59 -0.79 29.96
CA GLY A 502 17.97 -1.18 30.23
C GLY A 502 18.29 -2.60 29.74
N SER A 503 17.43 -3.57 30.05
CA SER A 503 17.63 -4.96 29.64
C SER A 503 17.52 -5.17 28.12
N VAL A 504 16.64 -4.43 27.44
CA VAL A 504 16.54 -4.46 25.98
C VAL A 504 17.78 -3.84 25.34
N VAL A 505 18.29 -2.71 25.86
CA VAL A 505 19.54 -2.10 25.38
C VAL A 505 20.73 -3.03 25.60
N ASP A 506 20.86 -3.67 26.77
CA ASP A 506 21.91 -4.66 27.05
C ASP A 506 21.86 -5.87 26.08
N ALA A 507 20.65 -6.29 25.69
CA ALA A 507 20.47 -7.36 24.72
C ALA A 507 20.87 -6.92 23.30
N VAL A 508 20.61 -5.67 22.92
CA VAL A 508 21.05 -5.09 21.63
C VAL A 508 22.56 -4.91 21.61
N GLU A 509 23.18 -4.38 22.67
CA GLU A 509 24.63 -4.16 22.77
C GLU A 509 25.45 -5.44 22.55
N GLN A 510 24.89 -6.62 22.91
CA GLN A 510 25.50 -7.93 22.63
C GLN A 510 25.49 -8.33 21.14
N ALA A 511 24.69 -7.67 20.30
CA ALA A 511 24.50 -7.98 18.87
C ALA A 511 24.96 -6.85 17.93
N TRP A 512 24.93 -5.59 18.39
CA TRP A 512 25.37 -4.38 17.69
C TRP A 512 25.91 -3.38 18.70
N ALA A 513 27.13 -2.86 18.49
CA ALA A 513 27.71 -1.86 19.36
C ALA A 513 26.93 -0.53 19.26
N LEU A 514 26.31 -0.11 20.36
CA LEU A 514 25.57 1.15 20.43
C LEU A 514 26.45 2.26 21.01
N GLY A 515 26.33 3.47 20.47
CA GLY A 515 26.83 4.71 21.06
C GLY A 515 25.75 5.50 21.80
N TYR A 516 24.48 5.31 21.40
CA TYR A 516 23.31 5.96 22.00
C TYR A 516 22.04 5.12 21.81
N ALA A 517 21.15 5.15 22.79
CA ALA A 517 19.81 4.57 22.75
C ALA A 517 18.82 5.48 23.48
N ALA A 518 17.61 5.62 22.96
CA ALA A 518 16.56 6.44 23.57
C ALA A 518 15.17 5.82 23.43
N LEU A 519 14.33 6.00 24.45
CA LEU A 519 12.90 5.73 24.39
C LEU A 519 12.16 7.06 24.24
N VAL A 520 11.58 7.29 23.07
CA VAL A 520 10.84 8.50 22.74
C VAL A 520 9.34 8.21 22.83
N LYS A 521 8.62 8.92 23.69
CA LYS A 521 7.17 8.79 23.86
C LYS A 521 6.44 9.72 22.89
N TRP A 522 5.47 9.19 22.16
CA TRP A 522 4.67 9.93 21.17
C TRP A 522 3.34 10.38 21.80
N GLN A 523 2.98 11.65 21.66
CA GLN A 523 1.73 12.20 22.21
C GLN A 523 0.70 12.44 21.10
N ASP A 524 -0.51 11.90 21.28
CA ASP A 524 -1.61 11.94 20.29
C ASP A 524 -2.10 13.35 19.93
N GLU A 525 -1.83 14.38 20.76
CA GLU A 525 -2.37 15.74 20.61
C GLU A 525 -1.38 16.79 20.08
N SER A 526 -0.08 16.47 19.99
CA SER A 526 0.98 17.47 19.72
C SER A 526 1.95 17.12 18.59
N SER A 527 1.91 15.88 18.07
CA SER A 527 2.86 15.36 17.07
C SER A 527 4.34 15.52 17.46
N ALA A 528 4.63 15.69 18.75
CA ALA A 528 5.97 15.90 19.29
C ALA A 528 6.38 14.68 20.13
N GLY A 529 7.49 14.06 19.74
CA GLY A 529 8.13 13.00 20.53
C GLY A 529 8.92 13.60 21.70
N VAL A 530 8.71 13.08 22.91
CA VAL A 530 9.46 13.46 24.12
C VAL A 530 10.37 12.30 24.54
N ILE A 531 11.66 12.56 24.75
CA ILE A 531 12.59 11.54 25.26
C ILE A 531 12.22 11.24 26.73
N GLU A 532 11.82 9.99 27.01
CA GLU A 532 11.41 9.51 28.33
C GLU A 532 12.56 8.80 29.06
N LEU A 533 13.41 8.09 28.31
CA LEU A 533 14.63 7.43 28.81
C LEU A 533 15.74 7.52 27.76
N GLU A 534 16.99 7.62 28.18
CA GLU A 534 18.15 7.55 27.29
C GLU A 534 19.36 6.88 27.96
N ARG A 535 20.28 6.36 27.14
CA ARG A 535 21.53 5.73 27.54
C ARG A 535 22.57 5.90 26.42
N GLY A 536 23.71 6.49 26.73
CA GLY A 536 24.79 6.72 25.75
C GLY A 536 25.55 8.01 26.02
N GLY A 537 26.52 8.31 25.15
CA GLY A 537 27.37 9.51 25.28
C GLY A 537 27.13 10.55 24.19
N GLU A 538 27.12 10.13 22.92
CA GLU A 538 26.94 11.02 21.76
C GLU A 538 25.48 10.97 21.30
N ALA A 539 24.63 11.77 21.95
CA ALA A 539 23.24 11.93 21.55
C ALA A 539 23.11 12.71 20.22
N PRO A 540 22.25 12.29 19.28
CA PRO A 540 21.88 13.13 18.14
C PRO A 540 21.18 14.40 18.64
N SER A 541 21.29 15.50 17.90
CA SER A 541 20.55 16.72 18.22
C SER A 541 19.05 16.43 18.25
N GLU A 542 18.38 16.79 19.35
CA GLU A 542 16.95 16.54 19.59
C GLU A 542 16.07 16.96 18.41
N THR A 543 16.33 18.15 17.83
CA THR A 543 15.59 18.65 16.65
C THR A 543 15.70 17.73 15.42
N SER A 544 16.89 17.18 15.14
CA SER A 544 17.08 16.26 14.01
C SER A 544 16.47 14.89 14.30
N LEU A 545 16.59 14.41 15.54
CA LEU A 545 15.97 13.16 15.99
C LEU A 545 14.44 13.22 15.89
N VAL A 546 13.81 14.23 16.49
CA VAL A 546 12.35 14.41 16.43
C VAL A 546 11.88 14.65 15.00
N SER A 547 12.64 15.39 14.18
CA SER A 547 12.31 15.60 12.77
C SER A 547 12.35 14.32 11.94
N TRP A 548 13.32 13.44 12.18
CA TRP A 548 13.39 12.12 11.56
C TRP A 548 12.26 11.21 12.04
N LEU A 549 12.05 11.08 13.35
CA LEU A 549 10.98 10.25 13.90
C LEU A 549 9.59 10.71 13.47
N LEU A 550 9.36 12.02 13.25
CA LEU A 550 8.12 12.54 12.69
C LEU A 550 7.89 12.08 11.25
N ARG A 551 8.94 12.09 10.39
CA ARG A 551 8.85 11.51 9.04
C ARG A 551 8.52 10.03 9.09
N GLU A 552 9.14 9.28 9.99
CA GLU A 552 8.96 7.83 10.08
C GLU A 552 7.64 7.41 10.74
N ALA A 553 7.09 8.23 11.63
CA ALA A 553 5.74 8.06 12.16
C ALA A 553 4.68 8.12 11.06
N GLU A 554 4.85 9.03 10.10
CA GLU A 554 3.97 9.22 8.95
C GLU A 554 4.24 8.26 7.79
N SER A 555 5.49 7.76 7.63
CA SER A 555 5.86 6.80 6.58
C SER A 555 5.14 5.46 6.71
N GLY A 556 4.77 5.09 7.94
CA GLY A 556 4.16 3.80 8.26
C GLY A 556 5.14 2.62 8.21
N ALA A 557 6.46 2.89 8.14
CA ALA A 557 7.49 1.86 8.14
C ALA A 557 7.43 0.99 9.42
N GLU A 558 7.77 -0.30 9.27
CA GLU A 558 7.82 -1.23 10.40
C GLU A 558 9.06 -1.00 11.28
N VAL A 559 10.21 -0.66 10.68
CA VAL A 559 11.43 -0.16 11.35
C VAL A 559 12.10 0.84 10.39
N ALA A 560 12.53 1.98 10.91
CA ALA A 560 13.27 2.98 10.16
C ALA A 560 14.79 2.82 10.34
N VAL A 561 15.57 3.09 9.30
CA VAL A 561 17.04 3.00 9.31
C VAL A 561 17.65 4.18 8.56
N ASP A 562 18.50 4.95 9.22
CA ASP A 562 19.33 6.00 8.61
C ASP A 562 20.79 5.51 8.46
N ASP A 563 21.41 5.82 7.32
CA ASP A 563 22.82 5.52 7.03
C ASP A 563 23.77 6.68 7.37
N GLY A 564 23.34 7.58 8.25
CA GLY A 564 24.08 8.77 8.71
C GLY A 564 23.82 10.01 7.86
N ARG A 565 22.74 10.04 7.09
CA ARG A 565 22.34 11.18 6.24
C ARG A 565 21.37 12.11 6.95
N GLU A 566 20.44 11.54 7.72
CA GLU A 566 19.42 12.29 8.43
C GLU A 566 19.81 12.62 9.87
N LEU A 567 20.70 11.81 10.47
CA LEU A 567 21.33 12.05 11.78
C LEU A 567 22.87 12.16 11.64
N PRO A 568 23.39 13.33 11.24
CA PRO A 568 24.83 13.54 11.11
C PRO A 568 25.54 13.36 12.46
N GLY A 569 26.60 12.54 12.47
CA GLY A 569 27.47 12.33 13.63
C GLY A 569 27.17 11.07 14.46
N THR A 570 26.00 10.44 14.33
CA THR A 570 25.66 9.24 15.12
C THR A 570 25.97 7.88 14.47
N GLY A 571 26.63 7.88 13.30
CA GLY A 571 26.86 6.67 12.51
C GLY A 571 25.58 6.19 11.83
N ALA A 572 25.17 4.94 12.06
CA ALA A 572 23.90 4.40 11.61
C ALA A 572 22.87 4.42 12.76
N ALA A 573 21.62 4.75 12.44
CA ALA A 573 20.52 4.81 13.41
C ALA A 573 19.37 3.88 12.99
N VAL A 574 18.73 3.27 13.98
CA VAL A 574 17.54 2.42 13.82
C VAL A 574 16.46 2.91 14.78
N ALA A 575 15.25 3.19 14.26
CA ALA A 575 14.10 3.57 15.07
C ALA A 575 12.96 2.57 14.91
N ILE A 576 12.46 2.10 16.05
CA ILE A 576 11.49 1.01 16.17
C ILE A 576 10.18 1.61 16.66
N PRO A 577 9.12 1.72 15.83
CA PRO A 577 7.83 2.24 16.25
C PRO A 577 7.17 1.31 17.28
N LEU A 578 6.84 1.88 18.44
CA LEU A 578 6.14 1.20 19.52
C LEU A 578 4.64 1.46 19.35
N ARG A 579 3.85 0.38 19.24
CA ARG A 579 2.41 0.46 19.01
C ARG A 579 1.63 -0.31 20.07
N ARG A 580 0.49 0.25 20.49
CA ARG A 580 -0.51 -0.44 21.34
C ARG A 580 -1.23 -1.55 20.56
N GLU A 581 -1.97 -2.41 21.26
CA GLU A 581 -2.78 -3.47 20.63
C GLU A 581 -3.78 -2.95 19.58
N ASN A 582 -4.26 -1.71 19.72
CA ASN A 582 -5.13 -1.04 18.75
C ASN A 582 -4.37 -0.42 17.54
N SER A 583 -3.07 -0.75 17.38
CA SER A 583 -2.15 -0.24 16.35
C SER A 583 -1.78 1.25 16.41
N ALA A 584 -2.26 1.99 17.43
CA ALA A 584 -1.85 3.38 17.65
C ALA A 584 -0.36 3.47 18.02
N LEU A 585 0.35 4.42 17.40
CA LEU A 585 1.76 4.71 17.68
C LEU A 585 1.86 5.44 19.02
N VAL A 586 2.65 4.91 19.95
CA VAL A 586 2.86 5.49 21.30
C VAL A 586 4.29 5.92 21.57
N GLY A 587 5.21 5.63 20.67
CA GLY A 587 6.61 5.99 20.83
C GLY A 587 7.54 5.34 19.80
N PHE A 588 8.83 5.55 20.00
CA PHE A 588 9.92 4.90 19.29
C PHE A 588 10.99 4.44 20.27
N LEU A 589 11.55 3.25 20.05
CA LEU A 589 12.84 2.86 20.59
C LEU A 589 13.91 3.17 19.54
N VAL A 590 14.81 4.10 19.85
CA VAL A 590 15.90 4.56 18.98
C VAL A 590 17.20 3.91 19.43
N LEU A 591 17.99 3.44 18.47
CA LEU A 591 19.25 2.75 18.67
C LEU A 591 20.27 3.28 17.64
N CYS A 592 21.38 3.86 18.08
CA CYS A 592 22.42 4.41 17.22
C CYS A 592 23.77 3.74 17.49
N GLY A 593 24.53 3.45 16.45
CA GLY A 593 25.86 2.84 16.52
C GLY A 593 26.81 3.38 15.45
N PRO A 594 28.13 3.40 15.72
CA PRO A 594 29.12 3.99 14.80
C PRO A 594 29.20 3.27 13.45
N ASP A 595 28.92 1.96 13.44
CA ASP A 595 28.84 1.11 12.25
C ASP A 595 27.40 0.73 11.91
N GLN A 596 27.16 0.45 10.63
CA GLN A 596 25.90 -0.13 10.13
C GLN A 596 25.46 -1.35 10.95
N PRO A 597 24.17 -1.48 11.31
CA PRO A 597 23.67 -2.61 12.08
C PRO A 597 23.97 -3.93 11.35
N PRO A 598 24.57 -4.93 12.01
CA PRO A 598 24.83 -6.23 11.40
C PRO A 598 23.55 -6.84 10.82
N ALA A 599 23.65 -7.48 9.65
CA ALA A 599 22.51 -7.90 8.81
C ALA A 599 21.47 -8.87 9.44
N HIS A 600 21.61 -9.22 10.72
CA HIS A 600 20.68 -10.03 11.51
C HIS A 600 19.93 -9.24 12.61
N VAL A 601 20.28 -7.97 12.82
CA VAL A 601 19.76 -7.12 13.91
C VAL A 601 18.43 -6.50 13.53
N VAL A 602 18.37 -5.72 12.45
CA VAL A 602 17.12 -5.10 11.96
C VAL A 602 16.00 -6.15 11.73
N PRO A 603 16.23 -7.29 11.03
CA PRO A 603 15.17 -8.30 10.84
C PRO A 603 14.71 -9.01 12.12
N ALA A 604 15.52 -9.01 13.18
CA ALA A 604 15.10 -9.55 14.47
C ALA A 604 14.18 -8.58 15.20
N LEU A 605 14.51 -7.28 15.17
CA LEU A 605 13.72 -6.20 15.76
C LEU A 605 12.35 -6.07 15.08
N GLU A 606 12.31 -6.06 13.74
CA GLU A 606 11.08 -6.14 12.94
C GLU A 606 10.18 -7.31 13.39
N SER A 607 10.77 -8.51 13.52
CA SER A 607 10.04 -9.71 13.95
C SER A 607 9.55 -9.70 15.41
N ARG A 608 9.79 -8.61 16.15
CA ARG A 608 9.49 -8.43 17.58
C ARG A 608 8.80 -7.11 17.93
N LEU A 609 8.33 -6.36 16.93
CA LEU A 609 7.56 -5.13 17.13
C LEU A 609 6.35 -5.29 18.07
N GLY A 610 5.59 -6.38 17.95
CA GLY A 610 4.44 -6.65 18.82
C GLY A 610 4.83 -6.79 20.31
N PRO A 611 5.69 -7.76 20.68
CA PRO A 611 6.20 -7.90 22.05
C PRO A 611 6.83 -6.63 22.62
N LEU A 612 7.63 -5.89 21.83
CA LEU A 612 8.24 -4.62 22.25
C LEU A 612 7.17 -3.53 22.48
N GLY A 613 6.22 -3.39 21.57
CA GLY A 613 5.12 -2.41 21.67
C GLY A 613 4.21 -2.64 22.88
N VAL A 614 3.95 -3.90 23.24
CA VAL A 614 3.22 -4.25 24.48
C VAL A 614 4.04 -3.90 25.73
N ALA A 615 5.34 -4.25 25.74
CA ALA A 615 6.23 -4.03 26.89
C ALA A 615 6.38 -2.56 27.30
N PHE A 616 6.38 -1.66 26.32
CA PHE A 616 6.49 -0.20 26.53
C PHE A 616 5.14 0.54 26.41
N GLY A 617 4.02 -0.18 26.24
CA GLY A 617 2.73 0.39 25.86
C GLY A 617 1.69 0.56 26.98
N GLU A 618 1.84 -0.14 28.11
CA GLU A 618 0.89 -0.10 29.23
C GLU A 618 1.37 0.75 30.42
N ALA A 619 0.64 1.83 30.67
CA ALA A 619 0.40 2.29 32.03
C ALA A 619 -1.08 1.97 32.33
N PRO A 620 -1.41 1.16 33.34
CA PRO A 620 -2.80 0.80 33.60
C PRO A 620 -3.56 2.02 34.13
N GLU A 621 -4.58 2.48 33.39
CA GLU A 621 -5.60 3.34 33.96
C GLU A 621 -6.22 2.62 35.16
N ALA A 622 -6.20 3.27 36.32
CA ALA A 622 -6.82 2.73 37.52
C ALA A 622 -8.33 2.60 37.29
N VAL A 623 -8.79 1.38 36.99
CA VAL A 623 -10.22 1.05 36.95
C VAL A 623 -10.77 1.33 38.34
N VAL A 624 -11.45 2.47 38.49
CA VAL A 624 -12.21 2.81 39.70
C VAL A 624 -13.42 1.89 39.75
N VAL A 625 -13.18 0.66 40.19
CA VAL A 625 -14.22 -0.29 40.58
C VAL A 625 -14.92 0.33 41.78
N ARG A 626 -16.03 1.03 41.53
CA ARG A 626 -16.99 1.39 42.57
C ARG A 626 -17.45 0.10 43.25
N GLN A 627 -16.88 -0.17 44.41
CA GLN A 627 -17.27 -1.32 45.22
C GLN A 627 -18.76 -1.20 45.57
N GLN A 628 -19.59 -2.11 45.04
CA GLN A 628 -20.89 -2.35 45.64
C GLN A 628 -20.67 -3.04 46.99
N PRO A 629 -21.33 -2.61 48.07
CA PRO A 629 -21.20 -3.27 49.36
C PRO A 629 -21.77 -4.70 49.29
N PRO A 630 -21.20 -5.64 50.06
CA PRO A 630 -21.58 -7.05 49.96
C PRO A 630 -23.01 -7.27 50.45
N ARG A 631 -23.81 -8.01 49.68
CA ARG A 631 -25.14 -8.48 50.12
C ARG A 631 -24.97 -9.53 51.21
N GLU A 632 -25.57 -9.28 52.37
CA GLU A 632 -25.64 -10.24 53.47
C GLU A 632 -26.39 -11.52 53.05
N LYS A 633 -25.90 -12.67 53.53
CA LYS A 633 -26.59 -13.96 53.40
C LYS A 633 -27.54 -14.13 54.57
N SER A 634 -28.85 -13.98 54.35
CA SER A 634 -29.87 -14.47 55.29
C SER A 634 -30.14 -15.96 55.05
N GLU A 635 -29.89 -16.80 56.05
CA GLU A 635 -30.08 -18.25 55.97
C GLU A 635 -31.55 -18.72 56.03
N ARG A 636 -31.79 -19.90 55.44
CA ARG A 636 -32.75 -20.95 55.85
C ARG A 636 -34.21 -20.56 56.18
N LYS A 637 -35.13 -21.18 55.42
CA LYS A 637 -35.92 -22.32 55.94
C LYS A 637 -36.56 -23.16 54.83
N LEU A 638 -36.42 -24.48 54.93
CA LEU A 638 -37.33 -25.43 54.30
C LEU A 638 -38.64 -25.45 55.09
N ASP A 639 -39.79 -25.60 54.43
CA ASP A 639 -40.71 -26.67 54.84
C ASP A 639 -41.61 -27.22 53.70
N ARG A 640 -42.19 -28.39 53.99
CA ARG A 640 -42.88 -29.39 53.15
C ARG A 640 -44.04 -28.90 52.25
N GLY A 641 -43.93 -29.23 50.96
CA GLY A 641 -44.54 -30.45 50.41
C GLY A 641 -46.04 -30.48 50.01
N ARG A 642 -46.30 -30.90 48.76
CA ARG A 642 -47.37 -31.87 48.41
C ARG A 642 -47.06 -32.57 47.07
N ARG A 643 -47.69 -33.75 46.87
CA ARG A 643 -47.40 -34.73 45.80
C ARG A 643 -48.21 -34.49 44.51
N PRO A 644 -47.85 -35.14 43.38
CA PRO A 644 -48.40 -34.85 42.05
C PRO A 644 -49.65 -35.67 41.71
N GLN A 645 -50.38 -35.26 40.67
CA GLN A 645 -51.27 -36.12 39.88
C GLN A 645 -51.23 -35.71 38.39
N ALA A 646 -51.54 -36.67 37.52
CA ALA A 646 -51.49 -36.55 36.05
C ALA A 646 -52.88 -36.75 35.43
N ARG A 647 -52.94 -36.73 34.08
CA ARG A 647 -54.12 -36.73 33.16
C ARG A 647 -54.55 -35.30 32.76
N THR A 648 -55.02 -35.03 31.53
CA THR A 648 -55.44 -35.94 30.43
C THR A 648 -55.07 -35.38 29.05
N LEU A 649 -55.06 -36.26 28.04
CA LEU A 649 -55.16 -35.91 26.61
C LEU A 649 -56.60 -35.55 26.24
N GLU A 650 -56.77 -34.64 25.28
CA GLU A 650 -57.88 -34.45 24.30
C GLU A 650 -57.76 -32.99 23.77
N ALA A 651 -57.88 -32.67 22.48
CA ALA A 651 -57.95 -33.49 21.26
C ALA A 651 -57.30 -32.72 20.08
#